data_AF-A0A949KTG5-F1
#
_entry.id   AF-A0A949KTG5-F1
#
_cell.length_a   1.000
_cell.length_b   1.000
_cell.length_c   1.000
_cell.angle_alpha   90.00
_cell.angle_beta   90.00
_cell.angle_gamma   90.00
#
_symmetry.space_group_name_H-M   'P 1'
#
loop_
_entity.id
_entity.type
_entity.pdbx_description
1 polymer ?
#
loop_
_entity_poly.entity_id
_entity_poly.type
_entity_poly.pdbx_seq_one_letter_code
_entity_poly.pdbx_strand_id
1 'polypeptide(L)'
;MDNPQSEEQLLSQAWNLFAKDDYAGVLNICRSGYAHGVRSYDMVRLMLDSLNKLGKVQEQAEFTLKVLGENDYPPKVAAKLYFRAGLIYLHQDNHQEARSIFEKVRILDPDFPGIEQRIKALTPRPVSSSSSRYSYLLEKGLINADQLSNVLSRDGKDSDTLLLKDYKVPKKELGESLARFYGTEFVPFSASKEPPFELFEKRRLDPDFLKRYGWLPFSQEGNTITVLMTNPFDLGRLDEIRFIYGTSSVEAKVTLAGDIEQYIEQFYKQFGGGEDLAAAFDEDVESADVVSANEETDSELSDTDSEVVRMVNALLVEAWRKNVSDIHIEPNPASRYCMFRFRLDGTCYEFRKVRLPLARPIVSRLKIMASLDIAERRLPQDGKIKIKLPDRNKVVEYRMATIPTLEGMEDVVLRVLASGKPLPLDKLGLLAQSKAAFEKLIYKPYGLILVVGPTGSGKTTTLHSAVSYINTPERKIWTAEDPVEITQEGLRQVQVNPKIGLTFASALRSFLRADPDVIMIGEMRDKETAHIGVESSLTGHLVFSTLHTNSAPETVTRLLDMDLDPFNFADSLLCVLAQRLVKTLCPNCKQAYTPDAKELEEMGIEFGPGWEVQAKEFLQGKPTLYRKVGCGQCVGGYKGRVGVHELMVNSPGIKNQIKRRKPTEEIRAQAVTEGMLSLKQDGMMKVMMGLTDMDQVRAASG
;
A
#
# COMPACT_ATOMS: atom_id res chain seq x y z
N MET A 1 -16.00 33.31 -70.56
CA MET A 1 -14.55 33.54 -70.79
C MET A 1 -14.13 34.49 -69.69
N ASP A 2 -13.75 33.95 -68.54
CA ASP A 2 -13.29 34.77 -67.43
C ASP A 2 -11.89 35.29 -67.76
N ASN A 3 -11.74 36.61 -67.68
CA ASN A 3 -10.49 37.29 -67.88
C ASN A 3 -9.47 36.72 -66.88
N PRO A 4 -8.26 36.29 -67.28
CA PRO A 4 -7.28 35.77 -66.33
C PRO A 4 -7.00 36.86 -65.29
N GLN A 5 -7.38 36.60 -64.03
CA GLN A 5 -7.10 37.52 -62.92
C GLN A 5 -5.60 37.76 -62.87
N SER A 6 -5.20 39.03 -62.77
CA SER A 6 -3.79 39.35 -62.63
C SER A 6 -3.26 38.80 -61.31
N GLU A 7 -1.96 38.47 -61.26
CA GLU A 7 -1.30 38.00 -60.03
C GLU A 7 -1.58 38.90 -58.82
N GLU A 8 -1.60 40.21 -59.04
CA GLU A 8 -1.84 41.22 -58.01
C GLU A 8 -3.27 41.14 -57.43
N GLN A 9 -4.27 40.82 -58.26
CA GLN A 9 -5.65 40.60 -57.82
C GLN A 9 -5.77 39.32 -56.98
N LEU A 10 -5.13 38.23 -57.41
CA LEU A 10 -5.13 36.96 -56.69
C LEU A 10 -4.44 37.07 -55.33
N LEU A 11 -3.28 37.74 -55.27
CA LEU A 11 -2.54 37.96 -54.03
C LEU A 11 -3.30 38.88 -53.07
N SER A 12 -3.93 39.94 -53.56
CA SER A 12 -4.74 40.84 -52.71
C SER A 12 -5.92 40.10 -52.08
N GLN A 13 -6.62 39.25 -52.84
CA GLN A 13 -7.69 38.41 -52.32
C GLN A 13 -7.19 37.39 -51.31
N ALA A 14 -6.08 36.71 -51.61
CA ALA A 14 -5.45 35.75 -50.71
C ALA A 14 -5.02 36.41 -49.39
N TRP A 15 -4.39 37.58 -49.42
CA TRP A 15 -4.01 38.30 -48.20
C TRP A 15 -5.21 38.71 -47.35
N ASN A 16 -6.31 39.14 -47.98
CA ASN A 16 -7.54 39.49 -47.25
C ASN A 16 -8.18 38.28 -46.56
N LEU A 17 -8.14 37.09 -47.17
CA LEU A 17 -8.61 35.85 -46.54
C LEU A 17 -7.66 35.40 -45.43
N PHE A 18 -6.34 35.52 -45.66
CA PHE A 18 -5.33 35.18 -44.67
C PHE A 18 -5.46 36.04 -43.40
N ALA A 19 -5.76 37.34 -43.55
CA ALA A 19 -6.01 38.25 -42.42
C ALA A 19 -7.30 37.95 -41.63
N LYS A 20 -8.22 37.17 -42.20
CA LYS A 20 -9.47 36.72 -41.57
C LYS A 20 -9.40 35.29 -41.04
N ASP A 21 -8.20 34.71 -40.98
CA ASP A 21 -7.94 33.31 -40.59
C ASP A 21 -8.62 32.26 -41.49
N ASP A 22 -9.08 32.63 -42.70
CA ASP A 22 -9.64 31.68 -43.68
C ASP A 22 -8.53 31.05 -44.53
N TYR A 23 -7.73 30.20 -43.91
CA TYR A 23 -6.59 29.55 -44.54
C TYR A 23 -6.97 28.53 -45.63
N ALA A 24 -8.17 27.95 -45.56
CA ALA A 24 -8.67 27.04 -46.58
C ALA A 24 -9.06 27.82 -47.86
N GLY A 25 -9.72 28.97 -47.71
CA GLY A 25 -10.01 29.89 -48.81
C GLY A 25 -8.74 30.40 -49.49
N VAL A 26 -7.69 30.73 -48.72
CA VAL A 26 -6.36 31.11 -49.27
C VAL A 26 -5.79 29.99 -50.14
N LEU A 27 -5.81 28.74 -49.66
CA LEU A 27 -5.29 27.61 -50.44
C LEU A 27 -6.05 27.39 -51.74
N ASN A 28 -7.37 27.57 -51.75
CA ASN A 28 -8.18 27.41 -52.96
C ASN A 28 -7.83 28.46 -54.03
N ILE A 29 -7.71 29.73 -53.64
CA ILE A 29 -7.36 30.83 -54.55
C ILE A 29 -5.93 30.64 -55.07
N CYS A 30 -4.97 30.42 -54.17
CA CYS A 30 -3.57 30.30 -54.56
C CYS A 30 -3.29 29.03 -55.38
N ARG A 31 -3.94 27.89 -55.11
CA ARG A 31 -3.82 26.67 -55.94
C ARG A 31 -4.40 26.86 -57.33
N SER A 32 -5.53 27.56 -57.44
CA SER A 32 -6.11 27.93 -58.73
C SER A 32 -5.15 28.82 -59.52
N GLY A 33 -4.60 29.87 -58.90
CA GLY A 33 -3.58 30.73 -59.53
C GLY A 33 -2.32 29.96 -59.96
N TYR A 34 -1.85 29.06 -59.09
CA TYR A 34 -0.69 28.20 -59.36
C TYR A 34 -0.91 27.26 -60.55
N ALA A 35 -2.11 26.68 -60.68
CA ALA A 35 -2.48 25.82 -61.81
C ALA A 35 -2.57 26.60 -63.14
N HIS A 36 -2.90 27.89 -63.09
CA HIS A 36 -2.96 28.77 -64.26
C HIS A 36 -1.62 29.47 -64.59
N GLY A 37 -0.52 29.06 -63.95
CA GLY A 37 0.83 29.51 -64.27
C GLY A 37 1.37 30.67 -63.42
N VAL A 38 0.61 31.18 -62.45
CA VAL A 38 1.08 32.22 -61.52
C VAL A 38 1.85 31.54 -60.38
N ARG A 39 3.18 31.57 -60.42
CA ARG A 39 4.05 30.81 -59.50
C ARG A 39 4.99 31.69 -58.66
N SER A 40 4.57 32.90 -58.34
CA SER A 40 5.40 33.83 -57.60
C SER A 40 5.70 33.36 -56.18
N TYR A 41 6.83 33.85 -55.66
CA TYR A 41 7.28 33.50 -54.31
C TYR A 41 6.26 33.87 -53.23
N ASP A 42 5.58 35.01 -53.36
CA ASP A 42 4.57 35.43 -52.37
C ASP A 42 3.35 34.52 -52.36
N MET A 43 2.90 34.04 -53.53
CA MET A 43 1.79 33.09 -53.62
C MET A 43 2.17 31.74 -52.98
N VAL A 44 3.37 31.26 -53.25
CA VAL A 44 3.91 30.03 -52.65
C VAL A 44 4.07 30.16 -51.15
N ARG A 45 4.60 31.29 -50.67
CA ARG A 45 4.75 31.58 -49.24
C ARG A 45 3.40 31.56 -48.53
N LEU A 46 2.39 32.22 -49.08
CA LEU A 46 1.02 32.22 -48.56
C LEU A 46 0.46 30.78 -48.46
N MET A 47 0.63 29.95 -49.50
CA MET A 47 0.20 28.56 -49.45
C MET A 47 0.91 27.76 -48.34
N LEU A 48 2.23 27.93 -48.21
CA LEU A 48 3.00 27.25 -47.17
C LEU A 48 2.62 27.71 -45.76
N ASP A 49 2.35 29.00 -45.56
CA ASP A 49 1.93 29.54 -44.27
C ASP A 49 0.50 29.10 -43.91
N SER A 50 -0.41 29.03 -44.89
CA SER A 50 -1.76 28.49 -44.70
C SER A 50 -1.76 27.00 -44.36
N LEU A 51 -0.92 26.18 -45.01
CA LEU A 51 -0.77 24.75 -44.67
C LEU A 51 -0.25 24.57 -43.24
N ASN A 52 0.68 25.42 -42.80
CA ASN A 52 1.17 25.42 -41.41
C ASN A 52 0.04 25.72 -40.42
N LYS A 53 -0.75 26.76 -40.69
CA LYS A 53 -1.85 27.20 -39.82
C LYS A 53 -2.98 26.17 -39.72
N LEU A 54 -3.15 25.34 -40.75
CA LEU A 54 -4.10 24.23 -40.76
C LEU A 54 -3.53 22.93 -40.15
N GLY A 55 -2.29 22.92 -39.65
CA GLY A 55 -1.64 21.73 -39.09
C GLY A 55 -1.25 20.68 -40.13
N LYS A 56 -1.27 21.01 -41.43
CA LYS A 56 -0.99 20.09 -42.53
C LYS A 56 0.50 20.06 -42.88
N VAL A 57 1.31 19.67 -41.91
CA VAL A 57 2.78 19.77 -41.94
C VAL A 57 3.42 18.86 -43.01
N GLN A 58 2.88 17.66 -43.23
CA GLN A 58 3.38 16.75 -44.28
C GLN A 58 3.13 17.31 -45.68
N GLU A 59 1.89 17.74 -45.94
CA GLU A 59 1.49 18.35 -47.22
C GLU A 59 2.32 19.62 -47.50
N GLN A 60 2.69 20.37 -46.46
CA GLN A 60 3.58 21.53 -46.57
C GLN A 60 5.00 21.14 -47.03
N ALA A 61 5.61 20.10 -46.46
CA ALA A 61 6.95 19.66 -46.84
C ALA A 61 7.00 19.11 -48.28
N GLU A 62 6.04 18.26 -48.63
CA GLU A 62 5.92 17.69 -49.98
C GLU A 62 5.65 18.79 -51.02
N PHE A 63 4.75 19.72 -50.72
CA PHE A 63 4.47 20.85 -51.59
C PHE A 63 5.69 21.77 -51.74
N THR A 64 6.45 22.01 -50.66
CA THR A 64 7.69 22.81 -50.73
C THR A 64 8.71 22.18 -51.69
N LEU A 65 8.93 20.86 -51.59
CA LEU A 65 9.85 20.15 -52.49
C LEU A 65 9.36 20.12 -53.94
N LYS A 66 8.04 19.94 -54.14
CA LYS A 66 7.42 19.99 -55.48
C LYS A 66 7.61 21.35 -56.13
N VAL A 67 7.31 22.43 -55.41
CA VAL A 67 7.43 23.81 -55.90
C VAL A 67 8.89 24.15 -56.25
N LEU A 68 9.85 23.67 -55.46
CA LEU A 68 11.29 23.83 -55.73
C LEU A 68 11.77 23.03 -56.95
N GLY A 69 11.09 21.93 -57.30
CA GLY A 69 11.37 21.16 -58.52
C GLY A 69 10.72 21.75 -59.78
N GLU A 70 9.61 22.48 -59.63
CA GLU A 70 8.82 23.03 -60.74
C GLU A 70 9.17 24.49 -61.11
N ASN A 71 10.00 25.18 -60.32
CA ASN A 71 10.28 26.61 -60.48
C ASN A 71 11.74 26.97 -60.29
N ASP A 72 12.23 27.93 -61.07
CA ASP A 72 13.60 28.43 -60.98
C ASP A 72 13.66 29.65 -60.03
N TYR A 73 13.84 29.37 -58.73
CA TYR A 73 13.97 30.41 -57.71
C TYR A 73 15.44 30.87 -57.59
N PRO A 74 15.69 32.17 -57.29
CA PRO A 74 17.03 32.63 -56.93
C PRO A 74 17.64 31.78 -55.80
N PRO A 75 18.95 31.45 -55.84
CA PRO A 75 19.57 30.50 -54.92
C PRO A 75 19.29 30.76 -53.43
N LYS A 76 19.33 32.02 -52.99
CA LYS A 76 19.03 32.42 -51.60
C LYS A 76 17.56 32.21 -51.20
N VAL A 77 16.64 32.27 -52.15
CA VAL A 77 15.21 32.02 -51.93
C VAL A 77 14.95 30.52 -51.87
N ALA A 78 15.54 29.76 -52.79
CA ALA A 78 15.49 28.31 -52.78
C ALA A 78 16.09 27.72 -51.49
N ALA A 79 17.22 28.25 -51.03
CA ALA A 79 17.87 27.84 -49.77
C ALA A 79 16.94 27.98 -48.55
N LYS A 80 16.17 29.08 -48.45
CA LYS A 80 15.20 29.27 -47.36
C LYS A 80 14.05 28.26 -47.40
N LEU A 81 13.55 27.94 -48.59
CA LEU A 81 12.47 26.97 -48.77
C LEU A 81 12.95 25.53 -48.49
N TYR A 82 14.13 25.15 -49.00
CA TYR A 82 14.76 23.87 -48.64
C TYR A 82 15.01 23.79 -47.13
N PHE A 83 15.49 24.86 -46.50
CA PHE A 83 15.71 24.88 -45.06
C PHE A 83 14.40 24.65 -44.27
N ARG A 84 13.31 25.28 -44.68
CA ARG A 84 11.97 25.08 -44.09
C ARG A 84 11.50 23.63 -44.23
N ALA A 85 11.66 23.03 -45.42
CA ALA A 85 11.33 21.61 -45.63
C ALA A 85 12.21 20.69 -44.78
N GLY A 86 13.52 20.97 -44.69
CA GLY A 86 14.47 20.19 -43.87
C GLY A 86 14.12 20.21 -42.38
N LEU A 87 13.63 21.34 -41.86
CA LEU A 87 13.13 21.43 -40.49
C LEU A 87 11.88 20.58 -40.24
N ILE A 88 10.97 20.51 -41.23
CA ILE A 88 9.78 19.66 -41.12
C ILE A 88 10.16 18.19 -41.04
N TYR A 89 11.02 17.71 -41.94
CA TYR A 89 11.52 16.33 -41.90
C TYR A 89 12.33 16.03 -40.62
N LEU A 90 13.05 17.02 -40.10
CA LEU A 90 13.75 16.90 -38.82
C LEU A 90 12.79 16.76 -37.63
N HIS A 91 11.68 17.50 -37.62
CA HIS A 91 10.63 17.38 -36.59
C HIS A 91 9.84 16.06 -36.66
N GLN A 92 9.93 15.35 -37.78
CA GLN A 92 9.31 14.04 -38.01
C GLN A 92 10.30 12.87 -37.84
N ASP A 93 11.47 13.13 -37.25
CA ASP A 93 12.55 12.15 -37.04
C ASP A 93 13.12 11.50 -38.33
N ASN A 94 12.84 12.07 -39.50
CA ASN A 94 13.40 11.60 -40.77
C ASN A 94 14.77 12.25 -41.04
N HIS A 95 15.77 11.84 -40.24
CA HIS A 95 17.09 12.47 -40.21
C HIS A 95 17.89 12.34 -41.52
N GLN A 96 17.68 11.26 -42.28
CA GLN A 96 18.35 11.06 -43.57
C GLN A 96 17.84 12.07 -44.61
N GLU A 97 16.52 12.24 -44.71
CA GLU A 97 15.92 13.18 -45.65
C GLU A 97 16.18 14.63 -45.24
N ALA A 98 16.10 14.92 -43.94
CA ALA A 98 16.46 16.23 -43.39
C ALA A 98 17.91 16.59 -43.72
N ARG A 99 18.86 15.67 -43.56
CA ARG A 99 20.27 15.87 -43.92
C ARG A 99 20.43 16.12 -45.42
N SER A 100 19.82 15.29 -46.27
CA SER A 100 19.85 15.45 -47.73
C SER A 100 19.36 16.83 -48.15
N ILE A 101 18.29 17.32 -47.53
CA ILE A 101 17.74 18.65 -47.79
C ILE A 101 18.67 19.76 -47.26
N PHE A 102 19.23 19.63 -46.05
CA PHE A 102 20.17 20.63 -45.53
C PHE A 102 21.47 20.71 -46.34
N GLU A 103 21.95 19.60 -46.91
CA GLU A 103 23.07 19.61 -47.86
C GLU A 103 22.74 20.43 -49.11
N LYS A 104 21.51 20.38 -49.62
CA LYS A 104 21.07 21.25 -50.72
C LYS A 104 21.05 22.73 -50.30
N VAL A 105 20.66 23.05 -49.07
CA VAL A 105 20.74 24.42 -48.52
C VAL A 105 22.20 24.90 -48.51
N ARG A 106 23.13 24.07 -48.04
CA ARG A 106 24.58 24.40 -48.01
C ARG A 106 25.14 24.68 -49.40
N ILE A 107 24.70 23.95 -50.42
CA ILE A 107 25.13 24.15 -51.81
C ILE A 107 24.57 25.48 -52.38
N LEU A 108 23.33 25.82 -52.04
CA LEU A 108 22.64 27.00 -52.57
C LEU A 108 23.00 28.30 -51.86
N ASP A 109 23.30 28.26 -50.56
CA ASP A 109 23.71 29.40 -49.74
C ASP A 109 24.75 28.95 -48.68
N PRO A 110 26.05 29.01 -49.00
CA PRO A 110 27.11 28.56 -48.08
C PRO A 110 27.16 29.35 -46.76
N ASP A 111 26.74 30.62 -46.78
CA ASP A 111 26.72 31.49 -45.60
C ASP A 111 25.41 31.37 -44.81
N PHE A 112 24.55 30.39 -45.12
CA PHE A 112 23.25 30.24 -44.46
C PHE A 112 23.43 29.99 -42.95
N PRO A 113 22.84 30.83 -42.07
CA PRO A 113 23.13 30.79 -40.64
C PRO A 113 22.87 29.42 -40.00
N GLY A 114 23.92 28.83 -39.40
CA GLY A 114 23.83 27.59 -38.64
C GLY A 114 23.65 26.31 -39.47
N ILE A 115 23.75 26.38 -40.81
CA ILE A 115 23.56 25.19 -41.67
C ILE A 115 24.65 24.14 -41.45
N GLU A 116 25.92 24.56 -41.30
CA GLU A 116 27.04 23.64 -41.03
C GLU A 116 26.88 22.91 -39.70
N GLN A 117 26.42 23.62 -38.66
CA GLN A 117 26.19 23.02 -37.34
C GLN A 117 25.08 21.98 -37.38
N ARG A 118 24.00 22.25 -38.14
CA ARG A 118 22.88 21.32 -38.32
C ARG A 118 23.25 20.10 -39.14
N ILE A 119 23.98 20.27 -40.24
CA ILE A 119 24.52 19.14 -41.01
C ILE A 119 25.46 18.32 -40.14
N LYS A 120 26.36 18.96 -39.38
CA LYS A 120 27.30 18.30 -38.46
C LYS A 120 26.58 17.52 -37.36
N ALA A 121 25.49 18.06 -36.80
CA ALA A 121 24.64 17.36 -35.84
C ALA A 121 23.95 16.13 -36.44
N LEU A 122 23.61 16.20 -37.73
CA LEU A 122 23.03 15.11 -38.52
C LEU A 122 24.10 14.25 -39.24
N THR A 123 25.39 14.44 -38.94
CA THR A 123 26.47 13.64 -39.50
C THR A 123 26.76 12.48 -38.56
N PRO A 124 26.67 11.23 -39.04
CA PRO A 124 27.21 10.10 -38.30
C PRO A 124 28.69 10.39 -38.04
N ARG A 125 29.08 10.52 -36.78
CA ARG A 125 30.46 10.84 -36.42
C ARG A 125 31.37 9.72 -36.96
N PRO A 126 32.47 10.04 -37.66
CA PRO A 126 33.49 9.05 -37.97
C PRO A 126 34.12 8.57 -36.66
N VAL A 127 34.28 7.26 -36.54
CA VAL A 127 34.82 6.56 -35.38
C VAL A 127 36.29 6.96 -35.20
N SER A 128 36.57 7.92 -34.33
CA SER A 128 37.91 8.14 -33.80
C SER A 128 38.15 7.17 -32.65
N SER A 129 39.37 6.67 -32.58
CA SER A 129 39.89 5.66 -31.67
C SER A 129 40.01 6.14 -30.22
N SER A 130 38.90 6.63 -29.67
CA SER A 130 38.51 6.46 -28.27
C SER A 130 37.23 5.63 -28.24
N SER A 131 37.41 4.44 -28.81
CA SER A 131 36.89 3.18 -28.29
C SER A 131 35.35 3.09 -28.30
N SER A 132 34.79 2.37 -29.27
CA SER A 132 33.45 1.77 -29.25
C SER A 132 32.95 1.42 -27.84
N ARG A 133 31.62 1.42 -27.64
CA ARG A 133 30.91 0.99 -26.41
C ARG A 133 31.47 -0.29 -25.75
N TYR A 134 32.17 -1.13 -26.52
CA TYR A 134 32.70 -2.43 -26.12
C TYR A 134 34.22 -2.53 -26.10
N SER A 135 34.93 -1.40 -26.20
CA SER A 135 36.39 -1.46 -26.35
C SER A 135 37.09 -1.91 -25.08
N TYR A 136 36.54 -1.59 -23.91
CA TYR A 136 37.01 -2.17 -22.66
C TYR A 136 36.93 -3.71 -22.68
N LEU A 137 35.91 -4.28 -23.33
CA LEU A 137 35.77 -5.72 -23.48
C LEU A 137 36.83 -6.31 -24.43
N LEU A 138 37.20 -5.59 -25.48
CA LEU A 138 38.30 -5.95 -26.38
C LEU A 138 39.66 -5.87 -25.67
N GLU A 139 39.91 -4.79 -24.92
CA GLU A 139 41.13 -4.60 -24.12
C GLU A 139 41.32 -5.71 -23.08
N LYS A 140 40.22 -6.18 -22.48
CA LYS A 140 40.21 -7.30 -21.53
C LYS A 140 40.26 -8.68 -22.19
N GLY A 141 40.14 -8.77 -23.51
CA GLY A 141 40.09 -10.04 -24.24
C GLY A 141 38.83 -10.87 -23.96
N LEU A 142 37.75 -10.24 -23.47
CA LEU A 142 36.48 -10.90 -23.20
C LEU A 142 35.69 -11.19 -24.49
N ILE A 143 35.95 -10.39 -25.53
CA ILE A 143 35.48 -10.60 -26.89
C ILE A 143 36.61 -10.29 -27.86
N ASN A 144 36.57 -10.85 -29.06
CA ASN A 144 37.50 -10.51 -30.14
C ASN A 144 36.82 -9.62 -31.21
N ALA A 145 37.63 -9.06 -32.12
CA ALA A 145 37.15 -8.13 -33.15
C ALA A 145 36.11 -8.76 -34.09
N ASP A 146 36.27 -10.04 -34.44
CA ASP A 146 35.35 -10.77 -35.32
C ASP A 146 34.00 -10.98 -34.64
N GLN A 147 34.00 -11.38 -33.36
CA GLN A 147 32.79 -11.51 -32.54
C GLN A 147 32.06 -10.19 -32.41
N LEU A 148 32.78 -9.09 -32.17
CA LEU A 148 32.19 -7.76 -32.10
C LEU A 148 31.58 -7.34 -33.44
N SER A 149 32.28 -7.59 -34.55
CA SER A 149 31.75 -7.29 -35.89
C SER A 149 30.47 -8.07 -36.20
N ASN A 150 30.42 -9.34 -35.79
CA ASN A 150 29.24 -10.19 -35.94
C ASN A 150 28.05 -9.67 -35.12
N VAL A 151 28.27 -9.19 -33.89
CA VAL A 151 27.22 -8.57 -33.07
C VAL A 151 26.68 -7.30 -33.73
N LEU A 152 27.56 -6.43 -34.21
CA LEU A 152 27.19 -5.15 -34.80
C LEU A 152 26.52 -5.29 -36.19
N SER A 153 26.79 -6.39 -36.90
CA SER A 153 26.22 -6.65 -38.24
C SER A 153 24.78 -7.18 -38.23
N ARG A 154 24.24 -7.58 -37.07
CA ARG A 154 22.87 -8.10 -36.95
C ARG A 154 21.89 -6.96 -36.78
N ASP A 155 21.33 -6.48 -37.89
CA ASP A 155 20.30 -5.44 -37.89
C ASP A 155 19.08 -5.83 -37.05
N GLY A 156 18.62 -4.91 -36.20
CA GLY A 156 17.37 -5.02 -35.45
C GLY A 156 17.42 -5.73 -34.10
N LYS A 157 18.60 -6.17 -33.60
CA LYS A 157 18.73 -6.76 -32.25
C LYS A 157 19.64 -5.93 -31.34
N ASP A 158 19.27 -5.84 -30.06
CA ASP A 158 20.06 -5.17 -29.03
C ASP A 158 21.44 -5.85 -28.86
N SER A 159 22.49 -5.11 -29.22
CA SER A 159 23.87 -5.57 -29.19
C SER A 159 24.34 -5.92 -27.77
N ASP A 160 23.82 -5.26 -26.74
CA ASP A 160 24.14 -5.58 -25.34
C ASP A 160 23.63 -6.97 -24.96
N THR A 161 22.36 -7.23 -25.30
CA THR A 161 21.71 -8.52 -25.05
C THR A 161 22.42 -9.67 -25.77
N LEU A 162 22.90 -9.45 -27.00
CA LEU A 162 23.67 -10.45 -27.76
C LEU A 162 25.02 -10.77 -27.09
N LEU A 163 25.74 -9.76 -26.59
CA LEU A 163 26.99 -9.98 -25.87
C LEU A 163 26.80 -10.76 -24.57
N LEU A 164 25.70 -10.51 -23.85
CA LEU A 164 25.36 -11.24 -22.63
C LEU A 164 24.94 -12.69 -22.90
N LYS A 165 24.08 -12.93 -23.90
CA LYS A 165 23.48 -14.25 -24.16
C LYS A 165 24.35 -15.14 -25.05
N ASP A 166 24.76 -14.65 -26.21
CA ASP A 166 25.44 -15.46 -27.24
C ASP A 166 26.94 -15.61 -26.91
N TYR A 167 27.56 -14.56 -26.38
CA TYR A 167 29.00 -14.52 -26.07
C TYR A 167 29.33 -14.62 -24.58
N LYS A 168 28.31 -14.73 -23.70
CA LYS A 168 28.45 -14.93 -22.25
C LYS A 168 29.36 -13.91 -21.55
N VAL A 169 29.39 -12.66 -22.04
CA VAL A 169 30.13 -11.57 -21.39
C VAL A 169 29.52 -11.32 -20.01
N PRO A 170 30.31 -11.23 -18.93
CA PRO A 170 29.78 -10.92 -17.62
C PRO A 170 29.12 -9.54 -17.58
N LYS A 171 27.89 -9.46 -17.05
CA LYS A 171 27.11 -8.22 -16.95
C LYS A 171 27.88 -7.06 -16.29
N LYS A 172 28.69 -7.37 -15.28
CA LYS A 172 29.54 -6.39 -14.59
C LYS A 172 30.59 -5.76 -15.51
N GLU A 173 31.23 -6.56 -16.35
CA GLU A 173 32.28 -6.11 -17.28
C GLU A 173 31.67 -5.30 -18.44
N LEU A 174 30.49 -5.72 -18.92
CA LEU A 174 29.72 -4.94 -19.90
C LEU A 174 29.32 -3.58 -19.31
N GLY A 175 28.77 -3.56 -18.10
CA GLY A 175 28.40 -2.33 -17.40
C GLY A 175 29.58 -1.37 -17.20
N GLU A 176 30.74 -1.89 -16.84
CA GLU A 176 31.98 -1.11 -16.72
C GLU A 176 32.41 -0.51 -18.08
N SER A 177 32.30 -1.29 -19.17
CA SER A 177 32.57 -0.80 -20.53
C SER A 177 31.64 0.36 -20.89
N LEU A 178 30.34 0.24 -20.58
CA LEU A 178 29.34 1.27 -20.84
C LEU A 178 29.58 2.52 -19.98
N ALA A 179 29.89 2.35 -18.69
CA ALA A 179 30.17 3.45 -17.76
C ALA A 179 31.37 4.29 -18.24
N ARG A 180 32.45 3.63 -18.69
CA ARG A 180 33.64 4.29 -19.25
C ARG A 180 33.34 5.02 -20.55
N PHE A 181 32.53 4.42 -21.42
CA PHE A 181 32.18 5.02 -22.70
C PHE A 181 31.31 6.28 -22.53
N TYR A 182 30.30 6.22 -21.67
CA TYR A 182 29.36 7.33 -21.46
C TYR A 182 29.85 8.36 -20.43
N GLY A 183 30.84 8.01 -19.61
CA GLY A 183 31.33 8.87 -18.53
C GLY A 183 30.34 9.02 -17.38
N THR A 184 29.45 8.04 -17.17
CA THR A 184 28.42 8.04 -16.12
C THR A 184 28.42 6.70 -15.37
N GLU A 185 27.84 6.68 -14.16
CA GLU A 185 27.72 5.46 -13.37
C GLU A 185 26.79 4.44 -14.06
N PHE A 186 27.22 3.17 -14.11
CA PHE A 186 26.36 2.06 -14.51
C PHE A 186 25.52 1.56 -13.33
N VAL A 187 24.21 1.56 -13.48
CA VAL A 187 23.27 1.12 -12.44
C VAL A 187 22.63 -0.21 -12.87
N PRO A 188 23.00 -1.35 -12.25
CA PRO A 188 22.33 -2.62 -12.52
C PRO A 188 20.99 -2.70 -11.80
N PHE A 189 20.11 -3.58 -12.26
CA PHE A 189 18.90 -3.95 -11.53
C PHE A 189 19.21 -4.46 -10.11
N SER A 190 18.47 -3.95 -9.13
CA SER A 190 18.53 -4.35 -7.72
C SER A 190 17.14 -4.34 -7.09
N ALA A 191 16.67 -5.50 -6.65
CA ALA A 191 15.34 -5.67 -6.05
C ALA A 191 15.12 -4.86 -4.75
N SER A 192 16.18 -4.40 -4.09
CA SER A 192 16.13 -3.62 -2.84
C SER A 192 16.01 -2.11 -3.03
N LYS A 193 16.26 -1.60 -4.24
CA LYS A 193 16.24 -0.16 -4.54
C LYS A 193 15.10 0.11 -5.53
N GLU A 194 14.01 0.67 -5.04
CA GLU A 194 12.83 0.98 -5.86
C GLU A 194 12.78 2.47 -6.18
N PRO A 195 12.48 2.84 -7.44
CA PRO A 195 12.34 4.25 -7.76
C PRO A 195 11.06 4.86 -7.17
N PRO A 196 11.09 6.14 -6.75
CA PRO A 196 9.94 6.78 -6.12
C PRO A 196 8.69 6.78 -7.00
N PHE A 197 7.57 6.29 -6.46
CA PHE A 197 6.28 6.21 -7.16
C PHE A 197 5.82 7.53 -7.78
N GLU A 198 6.05 8.65 -7.09
CA GLU A 198 5.66 9.98 -7.55
C GLU A 198 6.24 10.36 -8.91
N LEU A 199 7.41 9.83 -9.27
CA LEU A 199 8.10 10.14 -10.52
C LEU A 199 7.42 9.50 -11.73
N PHE A 200 6.81 8.32 -11.57
CA PHE A 200 6.05 7.68 -12.64
C PHE A 200 4.64 8.27 -12.73
N GLU A 201 4.02 8.51 -11.57
CA GLU A 201 2.59 8.80 -11.49
C GLU A 201 2.25 10.26 -11.85
N LYS A 202 3.05 11.25 -11.42
CA LYS A 202 2.79 12.69 -11.68
C LYS A 202 2.69 13.02 -13.17
N ARG A 203 3.25 12.15 -14.03
CA ARG A 203 3.35 12.36 -15.48
C ARG A 203 2.69 11.26 -16.32
N ARG A 204 2.01 10.30 -15.68
CA ARG A 204 1.27 9.20 -16.35
C ARG A 204 2.16 8.44 -17.34
N LEU A 205 3.37 8.07 -16.93
CA LEU A 205 4.33 7.41 -17.80
C LEU A 205 3.92 5.96 -18.07
N ASP A 206 3.58 5.68 -19.32
CA ASP A 206 3.16 4.34 -19.78
C ASP A 206 4.34 3.34 -19.76
N PRO A 207 4.15 2.08 -19.28
CA PRO A 207 5.20 1.06 -19.26
C PRO A 207 5.80 0.75 -20.63
N ASP A 208 4.96 0.64 -21.67
CA ASP A 208 5.39 0.35 -23.04
C ASP A 208 6.11 1.55 -23.65
N PHE A 209 5.71 2.77 -23.28
CA PHE A 209 6.48 3.97 -23.59
C PHE A 209 7.89 3.90 -22.98
N LEU A 210 8.03 3.60 -21.69
CA LEU A 210 9.35 3.54 -21.04
C LEU A 210 10.23 2.43 -21.60
N LYS A 211 9.67 1.26 -21.91
CA LYS A 211 10.38 0.15 -22.58
C LYS A 211 10.83 0.53 -23.98
N ARG A 212 9.92 1.08 -24.79
CA ARG A 212 10.19 1.47 -26.18
C ARG A 212 11.25 2.56 -26.29
N TYR A 213 11.19 3.55 -25.40
CA TYR A 213 12.12 4.69 -25.40
C TYR A 213 13.36 4.43 -24.52
N GLY A 214 13.40 3.30 -23.81
CA GLY A 214 14.60 2.78 -23.14
C GLY A 214 15.12 3.66 -22.00
N TRP A 215 14.22 4.20 -21.17
CA TRP A 215 14.55 4.98 -19.98
C TRP A 215 13.52 4.83 -18.85
N LEU A 216 13.90 5.15 -17.60
CA LEU A 216 12.98 5.29 -16.46
C LEU A 216 13.51 6.31 -15.42
N PRO A 217 12.63 6.94 -14.63
CA PRO A 217 13.06 7.75 -13.48
C PRO A 217 13.56 6.87 -12.33
N PHE A 218 14.66 7.27 -11.69
CA PHE A 218 15.32 6.46 -10.65
C PHE A 218 15.23 7.06 -9.24
N SER A 219 15.52 8.36 -9.11
CA SER A 219 15.51 9.06 -7.83
C SER A 219 15.34 10.56 -8.04
N GLN A 220 14.94 11.27 -6.97
CA GLN A 220 14.86 12.72 -6.98
C GLN A 220 15.50 13.27 -5.70
N GLU A 221 16.46 14.18 -5.87
CA GLU A 221 17.10 14.93 -4.79
C GLU A 221 16.91 16.43 -5.04
N GLY A 222 16.02 17.06 -4.26
CA GLY A 222 15.62 18.45 -4.49
C GLY A 222 14.96 18.64 -5.86
N ASN A 223 15.59 19.42 -6.73
CA ASN A 223 15.12 19.69 -8.10
C ASN A 223 15.80 18.80 -9.17
N THR A 224 16.78 17.98 -8.76
CA THR A 224 17.53 17.11 -9.66
C THR A 224 16.88 15.72 -9.72
N ILE A 225 16.56 15.28 -10.93
CA ILE A 225 16.00 13.94 -11.17
C ILE A 225 17.07 13.07 -11.81
N THR A 226 17.38 11.95 -11.17
CA THR A 226 18.24 10.93 -11.76
C THR A 226 17.38 9.99 -12.60
N VAL A 227 17.77 9.76 -13.85
CA VAL A 227 17.12 8.83 -14.78
C VAL A 227 18.08 7.74 -15.21
N LEU A 228 17.57 6.51 -15.36
CA LEU A 228 18.32 5.41 -15.97
C LEU A 228 17.99 5.36 -17.45
N MET A 229 19.00 5.25 -18.31
CA MET A 229 18.83 5.22 -19.76
C MET A 229 19.76 4.18 -20.41
N THR A 230 19.30 3.59 -21.51
CA THR A 230 20.13 2.74 -22.37
C THR A 230 21.22 3.52 -23.11
N ASN A 231 20.98 4.79 -23.40
CA ASN A 231 21.92 5.68 -24.08
C ASN A 231 21.90 7.11 -23.50
N PRO A 232 22.80 7.43 -22.55
CA PRO A 232 22.91 8.78 -21.99
C PRO A 232 23.31 9.89 -22.98
N PHE A 233 23.82 9.55 -24.16
CA PHE A 233 24.12 10.54 -25.21
C PHE A 233 22.89 10.93 -26.06
N ASP A 234 21.73 10.34 -25.79
CA ASP A 234 20.48 10.76 -26.42
C ASP A 234 19.96 12.06 -25.81
N LEU A 235 20.50 13.17 -26.31
CA LEU A 235 20.18 14.52 -25.83
C LEU A 235 18.70 14.88 -26.08
N GLY A 236 18.11 14.37 -27.17
CA GLY A 236 16.70 14.58 -27.48
C GLY A 236 15.81 13.97 -26.41
N ARG A 237 16.06 12.71 -26.05
CA ARG A 237 15.33 12.05 -24.94
C ARG A 237 15.56 12.76 -23.61
N LEU A 238 16.76 13.27 -23.32
CA LEU A 238 16.99 14.03 -22.10
C LEU A 238 16.19 15.33 -22.05
N ASP A 239 16.03 16.01 -23.19
CA ASP A 239 15.19 17.21 -23.28
C ASP A 239 13.69 16.88 -23.14
N GLU A 240 13.24 15.76 -23.72
CA GLU A 240 11.88 15.24 -23.49
C GLU A 240 11.65 14.91 -22.02
N ILE A 241 12.61 14.25 -21.35
CA ILE A 241 12.53 13.95 -19.92
C ILE A 241 12.48 15.24 -19.10
N ARG A 242 13.31 16.23 -19.42
CA ARG A 242 13.28 17.56 -18.78
C ARG A 242 11.93 18.23 -18.95
N PHE A 243 11.35 18.15 -20.14
CA PHE A 243 10.01 18.67 -20.44
C PHE A 243 8.92 17.92 -19.68
N ILE A 244 8.95 16.59 -19.70
CA ILE A 244 8.04 15.70 -18.95
C ILE A 244 8.07 16.11 -17.49
N TYR A 245 9.23 16.26 -16.87
CA TYR A 245 9.31 16.57 -15.45
C TYR A 245 9.18 18.06 -15.11
N GLY A 246 9.38 18.95 -16.07
CA GLY A 246 9.38 20.40 -15.86
C GLY A 246 10.61 20.89 -15.09
N THR A 247 11.75 20.21 -15.24
CA THR A 247 13.03 20.57 -14.58
C THR A 247 14.16 20.60 -15.59
N SER A 248 15.09 21.54 -15.43
CA SER A 248 16.34 21.59 -16.20
C SER A 248 17.43 20.66 -15.63
N SER A 249 17.24 20.17 -14.40
CA SER A 249 18.23 19.39 -13.66
C SER A 249 17.92 17.90 -13.78
N VAL A 250 18.41 17.26 -14.84
CA VAL A 250 18.28 15.81 -15.06
C VAL A 250 19.66 15.20 -15.17
N GLU A 251 19.93 14.20 -14.34
CA GLU A 251 21.18 13.43 -14.33
C GLU A 251 20.93 12.05 -14.95
N ALA A 252 21.67 11.72 -16.01
CA ALA A 252 21.52 10.46 -16.73
C ALA A 252 22.55 9.43 -16.27
N LYS A 253 22.09 8.25 -15.86
CA LYS A 253 22.93 7.09 -15.55
C LYS A 253 22.68 5.97 -16.56
N VAL A 254 23.73 5.24 -16.93
CA VAL A 254 23.60 4.16 -17.92
C VAL A 254 23.10 2.87 -17.28
N THR A 255 22.22 2.16 -17.97
CA THR A 255 21.77 0.82 -17.58
C THR A 255 21.46 -0.02 -18.83
N LEU A 256 21.09 -1.29 -18.64
CA LEU A 256 20.73 -2.20 -19.73
C LEU A 256 19.22 -2.19 -19.98
N ALA A 257 18.80 -2.45 -21.23
CA ALA A 257 17.39 -2.55 -21.60
C ALA A 257 16.64 -3.60 -20.75
N GLY A 258 17.24 -4.78 -20.56
CA GLY A 258 16.67 -5.82 -19.69
C GLY A 258 16.59 -5.44 -18.21
N ASP A 259 17.41 -4.49 -17.73
CA ASP A 259 17.32 -3.98 -16.36
C ASP A 259 16.21 -2.94 -16.21
N ILE A 260 16.01 -2.11 -17.23
CA ILE A 260 14.85 -1.21 -17.34
C ILE A 260 13.56 -2.02 -17.35
N GLU A 261 13.50 -3.09 -18.15
CA GLU A 261 12.36 -4.01 -18.17
C GLU A 261 12.11 -4.62 -16.80
N GLN A 262 13.13 -5.13 -16.11
CA GLN A 262 12.98 -5.68 -14.75
C GLN A 262 12.53 -4.63 -13.73
N TYR A 263 13.01 -3.39 -13.82
CA TYR A 263 12.55 -2.31 -12.94
C TYR A 263 11.09 -1.92 -13.23
N ILE A 264 10.73 -1.79 -14.50
CA ILE A 264 9.35 -1.52 -14.94
C ILE A 264 8.45 -2.68 -14.52
N GLU A 265 8.88 -3.93 -14.70
CA GLU A 265 8.15 -5.11 -14.25
C GLU A 265 8.04 -5.12 -12.74
N GLN A 266 9.10 -4.90 -11.95
CA GLN A 266 8.98 -4.86 -10.49
C GLN A 266 8.03 -3.74 -10.03
N PHE A 267 8.13 -2.57 -10.65
CA PHE A 267 7.27 -1.42 -10.38
C PHE A 267 5.81 -1.74 -10.71
N TYR A 268 5.53 -2.19 -11.94
CA TYR A 268 4.19 -2.51 -12.43
C TYR A 268 3.62 -3.84 -11.92
N LYS A 269 4.45 -4.79 -11.48
CA LYS A 269 4.03 -6.06 -10.84
C LYS A 269 3.64 -5.84 -9.37
N GLN A 270 4.07 -4.76 -8.72
CA GLN A 270 3.42 -4.28 -7.49
C GLN A 270 2.00 -3.72 -7.73
N PHE A 271 1.67 -3.35 -8.97
CA PHE A 271 0.31 -2.99 -9.41
C PHE A 271 -0.44 -4.19 -10.03
N GLY A 272 0.30 -5.13 -10.61
CA GLY A 272 -0.19 -6.28 -11.38
C GLY A 272 -0.06 -7.63 -10.68
N GLY A 273 0.36 -7.70 -9.42
CA GLY A 273 0.52 -8.93 -8.60
C GLY A 273 -0.77 -9.72 -8.36
N GLY A 274 -1.83 -9.38 -9.10
CA GLY A 274 -3.02 -10.18 -9.29
C GLY A 274 -3.09 -10.94 -10.61
N GLU A 275 -2.08 -11.02 -11.49
CA GLU A 275 -2.23 -11.85 -12.71
C GLU A 275 -2.29 -13.36 -12.39
N ASP A 276 -1.34 -13.88 -11.60
CA ASP A 276 -1.37 -15.30 -11.19
C ASP A 276 -2.49 -15.60 -10.17
N LEU A 277 -2.97 -14.58 -9.44
CA LEU A 277 -4.04 -14.74 -8.44
C LEU A 277 -5.43 -14.50 -9.03
N ALA A 278 -5.62 -13.53 -9.94
CA ALA A 278 -6.89 -13.23 -10.59
C ALA A 278 -7.27 -14.27 -11.64
N ALA A 279 -6.30 -14.88 -12.33
CA ALA A 279 -6.59 -16.05 -13.17
C ALA A 279 -7.18 -17.22 -12.35
N ALA A 280 -6.82 -17.34 -11.06
CA ALA A 280 -7.40 -18.29 -10.13
C ALA A 280 -8.71 -17.81 -9.47
N PHE A 281 -9.10 -16.54 -9.66
CA PHE A 281 -10.35 -15.97 -9.16
C PHE A 281 -11.41 -15.84 -10.27
N ASP A 282 -11.04 -15.70 -11.54
CA ASP A 282 -12.00 -15.63 -12.65
C ASP A 282 -12.75 -16.97 -12.84
N GLU A 283 -12.15 -18.11 -12.45
CA GLU A 283 -12.84 -19.42 -12.52
C GLU A 283 -13.81 -19.70 -11.34
N ASP A 284 -13.68 -19.01 -10.20
CA ASP A 284 -14.39 -19.37 -8.95
C ASP A 284 -15.46 -18.33 -8.52
N VAL A 285 -15.58 -17.19 -9.20
CA VAL A 285 -16.60 -16.15 -8.89
C VAL A 285 -17.94 -16.42 -9.58
N GLU A 286 -18.01 -17.37 -10.52
CA GLU A 286 -19.28 -17.82 -11.12
C GLU A 286 -20.07 -18.82 -10.24
N SER A 287 -19.58 -19.24 -9.07
CA SER A 287 -20.20 -20.35 -8.31
C SER A 287 -20.36 -20.14 -6.79
N ALA A 288 -20.66 -18.91 -6.36
CA ALA A 288 -21.13 -18.66 -5.00
C ALA A 288 -22.48 -17.93 -4.99
N ASP A 289 -23.56 -18.73 -4.95
CA ASP A 289 -24.96 -18.38 -4.67
C ASP A 289 -25.23 -16.91 -4.31
N VAL A 290 -25.39 -16.08 -5.33
CA VAL A 290 -26.18 -14.85 -5.27
C VAL A 290 -27.60 -15.27 -5.59
N VAL A 291 -28.44 -15.35 -4.55
CA VAL A 291 -29.87 -15.62 -4.71
C VAL A 291 -30.45 -14.55 -5.63
N SER A 292 -31.02 -15.03 -6.74
CA SER A 292 -31.73 -14.29 -7.76
C SER A 292 -32.75 -13.29 -7.20
N ALA A 293 -32.58 -12.02 -7.53
CA ALA A 293 -33.69 -11.10 -7.76
C ALA A 293 -33.23 -9.92 -8.63
N ASN A 294 -33.74 -9.93 -9.87
CA ASN A 294 -33.86 -8.85 -10.86
C ASN A 294 -32.63 -8.50 -11.72
N GLU A 295 -32.63 -9.19 -12.86
CA GLU A 295 -32.36 -8.80 -14.26
C GLU A 295 -31.91 -7.38 -14.63
N GLU A 296 -31.04 -7.39 -15.65
CA GLU A 296 -30.68 -6.34 -16.62
C GLU A 296 -29.71 -5.25 -16.18
N THR A 297 -28.41 -5.57 -16.24
CA THR A 297 -27.43 -4.69 -16.92
C THR A 297 -26.22 -5.52 -17.36
N ASP A 298 -26.26 -6.00 -18.60
CA ASP A 298 -25.04 -6.28 -19.37
C ASP A 298 -24.36 -4.92 -19.59
N SER A 299 -23.44 -4.55 -18.70
CA SER A 299 -22.46 -3.52 -18.99
C SER A 299 -21.12 -4.20 -19.17
N GLU A 300 -20.59 -4.14 -20.39
CA GLU A 300 -19.17 -4.35 -20.67
C GLU A 300 -18.36 -3.66 -19.56
N LEU A 301 -17.68 -4.45 -18.72
CA LEU A 301 -16.84 -3.93 -17.65
C LEU A 301 -15.79 -3.02 -18.27
N SER A 302 -15.75 -1.75 -17.87
CA SER A 302 -14.72 -0.84 -18.33
C SER A 302 -13.35 -1.31 -17.82
N ASP A 303 -12.26 -1.03 -18.55
CA ASP A 303 -10.89 -1.36 -18.09
C ASP A 303 -10.61 -0.81 -16.67
N THR A 304 -11.26 0.31 -16.31
CA THR A 304 -11.14 0.95 -15.00
C THR A 304 -11.83 0.14 -13.89
N ASP A 305 -12.96 -0.50 -14.20
CA ASP A 305 -13.67 -1.37 -13.24
C ASP A 305 -12.84 -2.63 -12.95
N SER A 306 -12.17 -3.18 -13.97
CA SER A 306 -11.23 -4.31 -13.81
C SER A 306 -10.03 -3.94 -12.91
N GLU A 307 -9.44 -2.76 -13.10
CA GLU A 307 -8.33 -2.27 -12.26
C GLU A 307 -8.76 -2.10 -10.79
N VAL A 308 -9.94 -1.53 -10.54
CA VAL A 308 -10.47 -1.32 -9.18
C VAL A 308 -10.75 -2.65 -8.49
N VAL A 309 -11.34 -3.62 -9.19
CA VAL A 309 -11.58 -4.98 -8.67
C VAL A 309 -10.26 -5.63 -8.25
N ARG A 310 -9.24 -5.60 -9.12
CA ARG A 310 -7.91 -6.16 -8.84
C ARG A 310 -7.26 -5.48 -7.62
N MET A 311 -7.32 -4.15 -7.55
CA MET A 311 -6.74 -3.40 -6.44
C MET A 311 -7.42 -3.73 -5.10
N VAL A 312 -8.75 -3.81 -5.06
CA VAL A 312 -9.50 -4.17 -3.83
C VAL A 312 -9.15 -5.59 -3.38
N ASN A 313 -9.12 -6.55 -4.31
CA ASN A 313 -8.75 -7.93 -3.98
C ASN A 313 -7.31 -8.02 -3.45
N ALA A 314 -6.35 -7.37 -4.11
CA ALA A 314 -4.96 -7.32 -3.66
C ALA A 314 -4.82 -6.68 -2.28
N LEU A 315 -5.55 -5.59 -2.01
CA LEU A 315 -5.57 -4.93 -0.70
C LEU A 315 -6.02 -5.88 0.41
N LEU A 316 -7.13 -6.60 0.20
CA LEU A 316 -7.68 -7.53 1.20
C LEU A 316 -6.72 -8.70 1.47
N VAL A 317 -6.16 -9.30 0.41
CA VAL A 317 -5.18 -10.39 0.52
C VAL A 317 -3.90 -9.95 1.22
N GLU A 318 -3.36 -8.77 0.87
CA GLU A 318 -2.14 -8.24 1.47
C GLU A 318 -2.34 -7.90 2.95
N ALA A 319 -3.49 -7.32 3.32
CA ALA A 319 -3.86 -7.06 4.70
C ALA A 319 -3.87 -8.36 5.52
N TRP A 320 -4.45 -9.43 4.98
CA TRP A 320 -4.45 -10.74 5.62
C TRP A 320 -3.04 -11.34 5.73
N ARG A 321 -2.23 -11.31 4.66
CA ARG A 321 -0.85 -11.81 4.65
C ARG A 321 0.02 -11.13 5.71
N LYS A 322 -0.19 -9.82 5.95
CA LYS A 322 0.51 -9.04 6.98
C LYS A 322 -0.08 -9.17 8.39
N ASN A 323 -1.14 -9.94 8.59
CA ASN A 323 -1.90 -10.03 9.86
C ASN A 323 -2.38 -8.66 10.37
N VAL A 324 -2.88 -7.83 9.45
CA VAL A 324 -3.51 -6.53 9.77
C VAL A 324 -4.81 -6.77 10.53
N SER A 325 -5.10 -5.98 11.56
CA SER A 325 -6.37 -6.06 12.28
C SER A 325 -7.47 -5.23 11.62
N ASP A 326 -7.12 -4.04 11.13
CA ASP A 326 -8.05 -3.09 10.51
C ASP A 326 -7.41 -2.42 9.29
N ILE A 327 -8.16 -2.34 8.19
CA ILE A 327 -7.82 -1.56 6.99
C ILE A 327 -8.65 -0.29 7.05
N HIS A 328 -8.00 0.85 6.87
CA HIS A 328 -8.63 2.17 6.81
C HIS A 328 -8.46 2.74 5.41
N ILE A 329 -9.55 3.20 4.80
CA ILE A 329 -9.60 3.84 3.49
C ILE A 329 -10.21 5.23 3.69
N GLU A 330 -9.38 6.26 3.59
CA GLU A 330 -9.67 7.59 4.09
C GLU A 330 -9.45 8.62 2.95
N PRO A 331 -10.47 8.90 2.12
CA PRO A 331 -10.41 9.95 1.12
C PRO A 331 -10.25 11.33 1.77
N ASN A 332 -9.26 12.10 1.31
CA ASN A 332 -9.04 13.47 1.77
C ASN A 332 -9.02 14.45 0.59
N PRO A 333 -10.14 15.18 0.36
CA PRO A 333 -10.25 16.13 -0.74
C PRO A 333 -9.21 17.26 -0.73
N ALA A 334 -8.76 17.70 0.45
CA ALA A 334 -7.75 18.75 0.58
C ALA A 334 -6.37 18.28 0.10
N SER A 335 -6.00 17.04 0.43
CA SER A 335 -4.74 16.44 -0.02
C SER A 335 -4.78 15.94 -1.47
N ARG A 336 -5.98 15.79 -2.06
CA ARG A 336 -6.23 15.15 -3.37
C ARG A 336 -5.84 13.67 -3.45
N TYR A 337 -5.69 13.01 -2.29
CA TYR A 337 -5.42 11.57 -2.20
C TYR A 337 -6.44 10.86 -1.30
N CYS A 338 -6.59 9.56 -1.55
CA CYS A 338 -7.21 8.61 -0.64
C CYS A 338 -6.11 7.82 0.07
N MET A 339 -6.09 7.92 1.39
CA MET A 339 -5.08 7.28 2.22
C MET A 339 -5.55 5.88 2.62
N PHE A 340 -4.73 4.87 2.35
CA PHE A 340 -4.92 3.54 2.88
C PHE A 340 -3.97 3.34 4.07
N ARG A 341 -4.52 3.00 5.23
CA ARG A 341 -3.74 2.69 6.43
C ARG A 341 -4.04 1.29 6.92
N PHE A 342 -3.03 0.63 7.46
CA PHE A 342 -3.17 -0.65 8.15
C PHE A 342 -2.97 -0.47 9.64
N ARG A 343 -3.85 -1.06 10.44
CA ARG A 343 -3.59 -1.24 11.86
C ARG A 343 -2.85 -2.56 12.07
N LEU A 344 -1.56 -2.45 12.39
CA LEU A 344 -0.69 -3.57 12.73
C LEU A 344 -0.34 -3.48 14.20
N ASP A 345 -0.66 -4.54 14.95
CA ASP A 345 -0.38 -4.63 16.39
C ASP A 345 -0.84 -3.39 17.20
N GLY A 346 -2.02 -2.87 16.85
CA GLY A 346 -2.66 -1.72 17.52
C GLY A 346 -2.27 -0.35 16.99
N THR A 347 -1.22 -0.23 16.17
CA THR A 347 -0.77 1.05 15.61
C THR A 347 -1.15 1.17 14.13
N CYS A 348 -1.66 2.35 13.74
CA CYS A 348 -1.94 2.64 12.33
C CYS A 348 -0.65 3.06 11.61
N TYR A 349 -0.41 2.46 10.45
CA TYR A 349 0.68 2.78 9.54
C TYR A 349 0.11 3.15 8.19
N GLU A 350 0.67 4.19 7.57
CA GLU A 350 0.41 4.49 6.16
C GLU A 350 0.86 3.30 5.32
N PHE A 351 -0.07 2.71 4.57
CA PHE A 351 0.21 1.60 3.67
C PHE A 351 0.40 2.09 2.24
N ARG A 352 -0.52 2.92 1.75
CA ARG A 352 -0.50 3.43 0.37
C ARG A 352 -1.34 4.70 0.25
N LYS A 353 -0.99 5.59 -0.68
CA LYS A 353 -1.87 6.68 -1.16
C LYS A 353 -2.36 6.34 -2.56
N VAL A 354 -3.63 6.62 -2.81
CA VAL A 354 -4.30 6.40 -4.10
C VAL A 354 -4.89 7.74 -4.57
N ARG A 355 -5.01 7.96 -5.88
CA ARG A 355 -5.64 9.19 -6.40
C ARG A 355 -7.08 9.31 -5.93
N LEU A 356 -7.51 10.51 -5.53
CA LEU A 356 -8.87 10.75 -5.03
C LEU A 356 -10.00 10.27 -5.98
N PRO A 357 -9.91 10.37 -7.32
CA PRO A 357 -10.95 9.87 -8.21
C PRO A 357 -11.22 8.37 -8.08
N LEU A 358 -10.23 7.56 -7.66
CA LEU A 358 -10.40 6.12 -7.46
C LEU A 358 -11.14 5.79 -6.16
N ALA A 359 -11.23 6.72 -5.20
CA ALA A 359 -11.87 6.47 -3.91
C ALA A 359 -13.33 6.04 -4.07
N ARG A 360 -14.12 6.72 -4.92
CA ARG A 360 -15.53 6.38 -5.14
C ARG A 360 -15.71 4.99 -5.76
N PRO A 361 -15.02 4.63 -6.85
CA PRO A 361 -15.01 3.25 -7.35
C PRO A 361 -14.61 2.21 -6.31
N ILE A 362 -13.57 2.47 -5.49
CA ILE A 362 -13.14 1.57 -4.42
C ILE A 362 -14.26 1.33 -3.40
N VAL A 363 -14.88 2.41 -2.89
CA VAL A 363 -15.99 2.31 -1.93
C VAL A 363 -17.17 1.57 -2.53
N SER A 364 -17.51 1.85 -3.80
CA SER A 364 -18.58 1.17 -4.52
C SER A 364 -18.33 -0.33 -4.63
N ARG A 365 -17.12 -0.74 -5.03
CA ARG A 365 -16.74 -2.15 -5.10
C ARG A 365 -16.84 -2.85 -3.75
N LEU A 366 -16.38 -2.20 -2.68
CA LEU A 366 -16.48 -2.75 -1.33
C LEU A 366 -17.95 -2.86 -0.87
N LYS A 367 -18.80 -1.88 -1.19
CA LYS A 367 -20.25 -1.94 -0.91
C LYS A 367 -20.92 -3.10 -1.63
N ILE A 368 -20.58 -3.35 -2.90
CA ILE A 368 -21.06 -4.52 -3.65
C ILE A 368 -20.67 -5.81 -2.93
N MET A 369 -19.39 -5.96 -2.56
CA MET A 369 -18.88 -7.15 -1.87
C MET A 369 -19.53 -7.37 -0.49
N ALA A 370 -20.03 -6.30 0.14
CA ALA A 370 -20.67 -6.32 1.44
C ALA A 370 -22.21 -6.32 1.39
N SER A 371 -22.80 -6.37 0.18
CA SER A 371 -24.24 -6.26 -0.06
C SER A 371 -24.88 -4.99 0.53
N LEU A 372 -24.20 -3.85 0.38
CA LEU A 372 -24.61 -2.53 0.86
C LEU A 372 -25.20 -1.65 -0.27
N ASP A 373 -25.98 -0.64 0.10
CA ASP A 373 -26.58 0.30 -0.84
C ASP A 373 -25.52 1.30 -1.34
N ILE A 374 -25.22 1.23 -2.65
CA ILE A 374 -24.23 2.06 -3.34
C ILE A 374 -24.74 3.50 -3.53
N ALA A 375 -26.05 3.67 -3.67
CA ALA A 375 -26.69 4.97 -3.88
C ALA A 375 -26.75 5.77 -2.57
N GLU A 376 -26.95 5.10 -1.43
CA GLU A 376 -26.91 5.76 -0.13
C GLU A 376 -25.47 6.05 0.31
N ARG A 377 -25.16 7.32 0.57
CA ARG A 377 -23.81 7.81 0.96
C ARG A 377 -23.84 8.81 2.12
N ARG A 378 -25.03 9.08 2.65
CA ARG A 378 -25.29 10.09 3.68
C ARG A 378 -25.50 9.47 5.05
N LEU A 379 -25.68 8.14 5.11
CA LEU A 379 -25.84 7.37 6.34
C LEU A 379 -24.71 6.35 6.47
N PRO A 380 -24.22 6.09 7.69
CA PRO A 380 -23.32 4.97 7.93
C PRO A 380 -23.96 3.64 7.54
N GLN A 381 -23.15 2.72 7.02
CA GLN A 381 -23.58 1.38 6.64
C GLN A 381 -22.60 0.33 7.18
N ASP A 382 -23.13 -0.80 7.66
CA ASP A 382 -22.36 -1.94 8.18
C ASP A 382 -22.65 -3.18 7.34
N GLY A 383 -21.60 -3.89 6.93
CA GLY A 383 -21.71 -5.11 6.15
C GLY A 383 -20.59 -6.11 6.43
N LYS A 384 -20.67 -7.27 5.78
CA LYS A 384 -19.66 -8.33 5.89
C LYS A 384 -19.21 -8.74 4.50
N ILE A 385 -17.90 -8.89 4.33
CA ILE A 385 -17.29 -9.37 3.09
C ILE A 385 -16.65 -10.73 3.40
N LYS A 386 -16.91 -11.73 2.57
CA LYS A 386 -16.22 -13.02 2.64
C LYS A 386 -15.35 -13.17 1.41
N ILE A 387 -14.08 -13.50 1.60
CA ILE A 387 -13.17 -13.84 0.49
C ILE A 387 -12.60 -15.24 0.75
N LYS A 388 -12.56 -16.07 -0.29
CA LYS A 388 -11.87 -17.35 -0.28
C LYS A 388 -10.42 -17.10 -0.70
N LEU A 389 -9.45 -17.54 0.09
CA LEU A 389 -8.04 -17.44 -0.26
C LEU A 389 -7.64 -18.67 -1.11
N PRO A 390 -7.24 -18.49 -2.39
CA PRO A 390 -6.97 -19.60 -3.31
C PRO A 390 -5.89 -20.54 -2.77
N ASP A 391 -4.80 -19.96 -2.24
CA ASP A 391 -3.62 -20.71 -1.82
C ASP A 391 -3.83 -21.64 -0.61
N ARG A 392 -4.94 -21.52 0.13
CA ARG A 392 -5.09 -22.16 1.46
C ARG A 392 -6.47 -22.73 1.79
N ASN A 393 -7.43 -22.67 0.86
CA ASN A 393 -8.82 -23.07 1.08
C ASN A 393 -9.41 -22.51 2.40
N LYS A 394 -9.03 -21.27 2.73
CA LYS A 394 -9.49 -20.55 3.91
C LYS A 394 -10.40 -19.41 3.50
N VAL A 395 -11.57 -19.33 4.11
CA VAL A 395 -12.46 -18.18 3.98
C VAL A 395 -12.07 -17.16 5.04
N VAL A 396 -11.76 -15.93 4.63
CA VAL A 396 -11.52 -14.79 5.52
C VAL A 396 -12.77 -13.91 5.47
N GLU A 397 -13.24 -13.51 6.65
CA GLU A 397 -14.37 -12.58 6.77
C GLU A 397 -13.84 -11.20 7.18
N TYR A 398 -14.38 -10.15 6.57
CA TYR A 398 -14.12 -8.77 6.94
C TYR A 398 -15.42 -8.12 7.35
N ARG A 399 -15.42 -7.42 8.48
CA ARG A 399 -16.52 -6.54 8.84
C ARG A 399 -16.23 -5.15 8.29
N MET A 400 -17.11 -4.66 7.43
CA MET A 400 -17.01 -3.35 6.79
C MET A 400 -17.94 -2.36 7.47
N ALA A 401 -17.46 -1.14 7.67
CA ALA A 401 -18.28 0.02 7.97
C ALA A 401 -17.93 1.16 7.00
N THR A 402 -18.95 1.81 6.43
CA THR A 402 -18.79 3.08 5.71
C THR A 402 -19.33 4.22 6.57
N ILE A 403 -18.62 5.36 6.58
CA ILE A 403 -18.99 6.54 7.34
C ILE A 403 -18.92 7.74 6.39
N PRO A 404 -20.03 8.48 6.19
CA PRO A 404 -20.05 9.69 5.39
C PRO A 404 -19.07 10.73 5.94
N THR A 405 -18.27 11.33 5.05
CA THR A 405 -17.31 12.40 5.36
C THR A 405 -17.53 13.61 4.45
N LEU A 406 -16.63 14.60 4.51
CA LEU A 406 -16.76 15.86 3.78
C LEU A 406 -16.91 15.64 2.26
N GLU A 407 -17.56 16.60 1.59
CA GLU A 407 -17.74 16.62 0.13
C GLU A 407 -18.41 15.36 -0.47
N GLY A 408 -19.26 14.68 0.33
CA GLY A 408 -19.99 13.50 -0.12
C GLY A 408 -19.10 12.28 -0.35
N MET A 409 -17.96 12.23 0.34
CA MET A 409 -17.07 11.08 0.39
C MET A 409 -17.47 10.15 1.54
N GLU A 410 -16.86 8.96 1.58
CA GLU A 410 -17.08 7.98 2.64
C GLU A 410 -15.73 7.43 3.08
N ASP A 411 -15.49 7.43 4.39
CA ASP A 411 -14.40 6.65 4.98
C ASP A 411 -14.87 5.20 5.10
N VAL A 412 -13.97 4.25 4.81
CA VAL A 412 -14.25 2.83 4.97
C VAL A 412 -13.27 2.22 5.97
N VAL A 413 -13.82 1.47 6.92
CA VAL A 413 -13.05 0.66 7.86
C VAL A 413 -13.41 -0.81 7.65
N LEU A 414 -12.42 -1.64 7.37
CA LEU A 414 -12.56 -3.08 7.26
C LEU A 414 -11.81 -3.74 8.40
N ARG A 415 -12.51 -4.37 9.34
CA ARG A 415 -11.90 -5.22 10.36
C ARG A 415 -11.73 -6.62 9.81
N VAL A 416 -10.50 -7.12 9.82
CA VAL A 416 -10.20 -8.51 9.46
C VAL A 416 -10.65 -9.40 10.60
N LEU A 417 -11.68 -10.20 10.39
CA LEU A 417 -12.12 -11.19 11.36
C LEU A 417 -11.22 -12.42 11.21
N ALA A 418 -10.62 -12.83 12.32
CA ALA A 418 -9.82 -14.03 12.33
C ALA A 418 -10.75 -15.24 12.18
N SER A 419 -10.81 -15.83 10.97
CA SER A 419 -11.32 -17.20 10.82
C SER A 419 -10.26 -18.15 11.38
N GLY A 420 -10.34 -18.40 12.68
CA GLY A 420 -9.31 -19.10 13.40
C GLY A 420 -9.87 -19.81 14.60
N LYS A 421 -9.37 -21.02 14.83
CA LYS A 421 -9.46 -21.67 16.13
C LYS A 421 -9.04 -20.67 17.22
N PRO A 422 -9.74 -20.63 18.36
CA PRO A 422 -9.38 -19.76 19.47
C PRO A 422 -7.91 -19.95 19.84
N LEU A 423 -7.27 -18.86 20.26
CA LEU A 423 -5.89 -18.91 20.70
C LEU A 423 -5.78 -19.90 21.88
N PRO A 424 -4.85 -20.86 21.88
CA PRO A 424 -4.67 -21.74 23.03
C PRO A 424 -4.33 -20.95 24.29
N LEU A 425 -4.84 -21.37 25.45
CA LEU A 425 -4.62 -20.70 26.73
C LEU A 425 -3.11 -20.48 27.03
N ASP A 426 -2.28 -21.45 26.65
CA ASP A 426 -0.81 -21.41 26.78
C ASP A 426 -0.15 -20.26 26.02
N LYS A 427 -0.80 -19.76 24.96
CA LYS A 427 -0.26 -18.70 24.10
C LYS A 427 -0.74 -17.30 24.50
N LEU A 428 -1.54 -17.16 25.55
CA LEU A 428 -1.97 -15.85 26.06
C LEU A 428 -0.84 -15.05 26.71
N GLY A 429 0.21 -15.72 27.18
CA GLY A 429 1.30 -15.08 27.92
C GLY A 429 0.99 -14.89 29.40
N LEU A 430 0.16 -15.74 30.00
CA LEU A 430 0.02 -15.83 31.45
C LEU A 430 1.32 -16.39 32.05
N LEU A 431 1.85 -15.76 33.10
CA LEU A 431 2.95 -16.33 33.88
C LEU A 431 2.51 -17.64 34.53
N ALA A 432 3.44 -18.56 34.77
CA ALA A 432 3.15 -19.92 35.22
C ALA A 432 2.23 -19.97 36.47
N GLN A 433 2.48 -19.10 37.46
CA GLN A 433 1.65 -19.00 38.66
C GLN A 433 0.21 -18.55 38.34
N SER A 434 0.06 -17.46 37.59
CA SER A 434 -1.24 -16.91 37.19
C SER A 434 -2.00 -17.88 36.29
N LYS A 435 -1.31 -18.56 35.38
CA LYS A 435 -1.87 -19.59 34.51
C LYS A 435 -2.45 -20.75 35.32
N ALA A 436 -1.66 -21.33 36.23
CA ALA A 436 -2.10 -22.44 37.06
C ALA A 436 -3.28 -22.07 37.97
N ALA A 437 -3.30 -20.83 38.48
CA ALA A 437 -4.44 -20.32 39.25
C ALA A 437 -5.68 -20.16 38.36
N PHE A 438 -5.54 -19.55 37.18
CA PHE A 438 -6.65 -19.33 36.25
C PHE A 438 -7.24 -20.65 35.74
N GLU A 439 -6.41 -21.62 35.37
CA GLU A 439 -6.84 -22.97 34.96
C GLU A 439 -7.69 -23.66 36.02
N LYS A 440 -7.28 -23.59 37.29
CA LYS A 440 -8.07 -24.16 38.40
C LYS A 440 -9.44 -23.49 38.55
N LEU A 441 -9.54 -22.20 38.23
CA LEU A 441 -10.77 -21.42 38.41
C LEU A 441 -11.76 -21.65 37.27
N ILE A 442 -11.30 -21.74 36.02
CA ILE A 442 -12.18 -22.00 34.86
C ILE A 442 -12.79 -23.41 34.86
N TYR A 443 -12.24 -24.35 35.63
CA TYR A 443 -12.84 -25.68 35.82
C TYR A 443 -13.89 -25.76 36.92
N LYS A 444 -14.08 -24.69 37.73
CA LYS A 444 -15.08 -24.68 38.79
C LYS A 444 -16.49 -24.92 38.22
N PRO A 445 -17.37 -25.59 38.98
CA PRO A 445 -18.74 -25.87 38.52
C PRO A 445 -19.57 -24.59 38.38
N TYR A 446 -19.33 -23.60 39.24
CA TYR A 446 -20.06 -22.34 39.23
C TYR A 446 -19.20 -21.20 39.77
N GLY A 447 -19.66 -19.98 39.52
CA GLY A 447 -19.03 -18.75 39.98
C GLY A 447 -18.78 -17.76 38.84
N LEU A 448 -18.34 -16.55 39.18
CA LEU A 448 -18.17 -15.44 38.25
C LEU A 448 -16.68 -15.19 37.96
N ILE A 449 -16.30 -15.23 36.68
CA ILE A 449 -14.95 -14.91 36.18
C ILE A 449 -15.04 -13.68 35.28
N LEU A 450 -14.28 -12.64 35.63
CA LEU A 450 -14.27 -11.38 34.90
C LEU A 450 -12.94 -11.16 34.23
N VAL A 451 -12.94 -10.87 32.92
CA VAL A 451 -11.76 -10.39 32.19
C VAL A 451 -11.94 -8.91 31.89
N VAL A 452 -11.03 -8.07 32.37
CA VAL A 452 -11.23 -6.62 32.35
C VAL A 452 -10.07 -5.86 31.68
N GLY A 453 -10.37 -4.66 31.21
CA GLY A 453 -9.41 -3.80 30.51
C GLY A 453 -10.08 -2.91 29.44
N PRO A 454 -9.35 -1.97 28.85
CA PRO A 454 -9.85 -1.06 27.84
C PRO A 454 -10.13 -1.80 26.53
N THR A 455 -10.63 -1.06 25.55
CA THR A 455 -10.79 -1.58 24.19
C THR A 455 -9.44 -2.00 23.62
N GLY A 456 -9.40 -3.14 22.92
CA GLY A 456 -8.16 -3.65 22.31
C GLY A 456 -7.19 -4.33 23.27
N SER A 457 -7.53 -4.55 24.55
CA SER A 457 -6.66 -5.26 25.49
C SER A 457 -6.67 -6.79 25.36
N GLY A 458 -7.45 -7.35 24.42
CA GLY A 458 -7.52 -8.80 24.16
C GLY A 458 -8.48 -9.59 25.05
N LYS A 459 -9.45 -8.93 25.73
CA LYS A 459 -10.43 -9.59 26.62
C LYS A 459 -11.20 -10.72 25.93
N THR A 460 -11.76 -10.43 24.76
CA THR A 460 -12.52 -11.41 23.96
C THR A 460 -11.66 -12.61 23.60
N THR A 461 -10.40 -12.39 23.18
CA THR A 461 -9.44 -13.46 22.91
C THR A 461 -9.24 -14.35 24.14
N THR A 462 -9.02 -13.76 25.31
CA THR A 462 -8.81 -14.49 26.57
C THR A 462 -10.05 -15.27 27.00
N LEU A 463 -11.24 -14.67 26.90
CA LEU A 463 -12.50 -15.38 27.19
C LEU A 463 -12.71 -16.58 26.28
N HIS A 464 -12.56 -16.38 24.96
CA HIS A 464 -12.69 -17.49 24.01
C HIS A 464 -11.63 -18.56 24.20
N SER A 465 -10.42 -18.19 24.65
CA SER A 465 -9.36 -19.16 24.98
C SER A 465 -9.74 -19.99 26.22
N ALA A 466 -10.29 -19.35 27.25
CA ALA A 466 -10.77 -20.01 28.47
C ALA A 466 -11.95 -20.94 28.20
N VAL A 467 -12.96 -20.44 27.47
CA VAL A 467 -14.14 -21.23 27.09
C VAL A 467 -13.74 -22.41 26.20
N SER A 468 -12.86 -22.20 25.22
CA SER A 468 -12.34 -23.28 24.38
C SER A 468 -11.61 -24.35 25.19
N TYR A 469 -10.92 -23.98 26.26
CA TYR A 469 -10.15 -24.90 27.08
C TYR A 469 -11.04 -25.85 27.88
N ILE A 470 -12.26 -25.42 28.24
CA ILE A 470 -13.26 -26.23 28.95
C ILE A 470 -14.38 -26.76 28.04
N ASN A 471 -14.28 -26.50 26.73
CA ASN A 471 -15.24 -26.94 25.73
C ASN A 471 -15.13 -28.45 25.54
N THR A 472 -16.01 -29.18 26.23
CA THR A 472 -16.10 -30.63 26.22
C THR A 472 -17.55 -31.03 25.92
N PRO A 473 -17.81 -32.18 25.30
CA PRO A 473 -19.19 -32.61 24.98
C PRO A 473 -20.12 -32.71 26.20
N GLU A 474 -19.56 -32.84 27.39
CA GLU A 474 -20.28 -32.93 28.67
C GLU A 474 -20.71 -31.57 29.22
N ARG A 475 -20.18 -30.45 28.69
CA ARG A 475 -20.48 -29.09 29.16
C ARG A 475 -21.22 -28.31 28.09
N LYS A 476 -22.44 -27.88 28.39
CA LYS A 476 -23.25 -27.02 27.52
C LYS A 476 -22.87 -25.55 27.73
N ILE A 477 -22.30 -24.94 26.71
CA ILE A 477 -21.81 -23.56 26.77
C ILE A 477 -22.67 -22.65 25.89
N TRP A 478 -23.26 -21.62 26.50
CA TRP A 478 -24.00 -20.56 25.81
C TRP A 478 -23.25 -19.23 25.87
N THR A 479 -23.19 -18.51 24.76
CA THR A 479 -22.58 -17.18 24.71
C THR A 479 -23.57 -16.14 24.16
N ALA A 480 -23.56 -14.94 24.73
CA ALA A 480 -24.21 -13.76 24.16
C ALA A 480 -23.13 -12.72 23.85
N GLU A 481 -23.01 -12.30 22.59
CA GLU A 481 -21.91 -11.46 22.10
C GLU A 481 -22.42 -10.33 21.18
N ASP A 482 -21.71 -9.21 21.12
CA ASP A 482 -22.07 -8.06 20.29
C ASP A 482 -20.85 -7.47 19.54
N PRO A 483 -20.51 -7.97 18.34
CA PRO A 483 -21.03 -9.17 17.68
C PRO A 483 -20.26 -10.44 18.10
N VAL A 484 -20.59 -11.59 17.51
CA VAL A 484 -19.76 -12.80 17.63
C VAL A 484 -18.48 -12.63 16.81
N GLU A 485 -17.33 -12.55 17.48
CA GLU A 485 -16.02 -12.28 16.86
C GLU A 485 -15.24 -13.57 16.53
N ILE A 486 -15.35 -14.60 17.37
CA ILE A 486 -14.64 -15.89 17.22
C ILE A 486 -15.66 -17.02 17.27
N THR A 487 -15.86 -17.72 16.15
CA THR A 487 -16.73 -18.89 16.08
C THR A 487 -16.02 -20.13 16.61
N GLN A 488 -16.67 -20.89 17.51
CA GLN A 488 -16.15 -22.15 18.03
C GLN A 488 -17.19 -23.27 17.90
N GLU A 489 -16.74 -24.40 17.37
CA GLU A 489 -17.54 -25.62 17.34
C GLU A 489 -17.86 -26.08 18.76
N GLY A 490 -19.08 -26.55 19.00
CA GLY A 490 -19.56 -27.00 20.31
C GLY A 490 -20.25 -25.91 21.15
N LEU A 491 -19.99 -24.63 20.88
CA LEU A 491 -20.63 -23.51 21.59
C LEU A 491 -21.99 -23.18 20.98
N ARG A 492 -22.89 -22.64 21.80
CA ARG A 492 -24.15 -22.01 21.35
C ARG A 492 -24.00 -20.49 21.42
N GLN A 493 -23.54 -19.90 20.32
CA GLN A 493 -23.22 -18.48 20.25
C GLN A 493 -24.40 -17.66 19.72
N VAL A 494 -24.89 -16.73 20.53
CA VAL A 494 -25.98 -15.82 20.20
C VAL A 494 -25.42 -14.43 20.00
N GLN A 495 -25.69 -13.85 18.83
CA GLN A 495 -25.38 -12.46 18.58
C GLN A 495 -26.53 -11.58 19.10
N VAL A 496 -26.18 -10.57 19.89
CA VAL A 496 -27.11 -9.54 20.36
C VAL A 496 -27.71 -8.81 19.16
N ASN A 497 -29.02 -8.56 19.22
CA ASN A 497 -29.76 -7.82 18.20
C ASN A 497 -30.75 -6.85 18.86
N PRO A 498 -30.31 -5.62 19.17
CA PRO A 498 -31.16 -4.65 19.86
C PRO A 498 -32.40 -4.26 19.06
N LYS A 499 -32.36 -4.35 17.72
CA LYS A 499 -33.48 -3.98 16.83
C LYS A 499 -34.73 -4.84 17.08
N ILE A 500 -34.56 -6.07 17.55
CA ILE A 500 -35.66 -7.00 17.88
C ILE A 500 -35.80 -7.21 19.39
N GLY A 501 -35.12 -6.43 20.23
CA GLY A 501 -35.14 -6.57 21.68
C GLY A 501 -34.31 -7.73 22.25
N LEU A 502 -33.46 -8.38 21.43
CA LEU A 502 -32.52 -9.39 21.89
C LEU A 502 -31.26 -8.71 22.45
N THR A 503 -31.30 -8.34 23.73
CA THR A 503 -30.22 -7.67 24.49
C THR A 503 -29.41 -8.68 25.30
N PHE A 504 -28.29 -8.26 25.91
CA PHE A 504 -27.53 -9.13 26.83
C PHE A 504 -28.40 -9.67 27.98
N ALA A 505 -29.18 -8.81 28.63
CA ALA A 505 -30.07 -9.20 29.71
C ALA A 505 -31.16 -10.19 29.24
N SER A 506 -31.78 -9.97 28.07
CA SER A 506 -32.83 -10.88 27.58
C SER A 506 -32.27 -12.22 27.08
N ALA A 507 -31.08 -12.22 26.48
CA ALA A 507 -30.36 -13.45 26.13
C ALA A 507 -29.98 -14.25 27.39
N LEU A 508 -29.38 -13.60 28.39
CA LEU A 508 -28.97 -14.25 29.65
C LEU A 508 -30.16 -14.90 30.39
N ARG A 509 -31.31 -14.21 30.48
CA ARG A 509 -32.55 -14.81 31.02
C ARG A 509 -33.02 -16.03 30.25
N SER A 510 -32.81 -16.04 28.93
CA SER A 510 -33.19 -17.15 28.08
C SER A 510 -32.24 -18.33 28.25
N PHE A 511 -30.94 -18.08 28.46
CA PHE A 511 -29.96 -19.12 28.73
C PHE A 511 -30.26 -19.89 30.00
N LEU A 512 -30.72 -19.24 31.07
CA LEU A 512 -31.11 -19.92 32.32
C LEU A 512 -32.24 -20.95 32.16
N ARG A 513 -33.01 -20.88 31.07
CA ARG A 513 -34.03 -21.90 30.72
C ARG A 513 -33.54 -22.93 29.72
N ALA A 514 -32.32 -22.76 29.22
CA ALA A 514 -31.70 -23.60 28.21
C ALA A 514 -30.72 -24.62 28.81
N ASP A 515 -30.78 -24.86 30.13
CA ASP A 515 -29.96 -25.83 30.85
C ASP A 515 -28.44 -25.68 30.57
N PRO A 516 -27.83 -24.50 30.81
CA PRO A 516 -26.42 -24.28 30.54
C PRO A 516 -25.55 -24.74 31.71
N ASP A 517 -24.34 -25.20 31.45
CA ASP A 517 -23.30 -25.36 32.49
C ASP A 517 -22.46 -24.08 32.60
N VAL A 518 -22.15 -23.49 31.44
CA VAL A 518 -21.31 -22.32 31.31
C VAL A 518 -22.04 -21.25 30.51
N ILE A 519 -22.00 -20.02 31.01
CA ILE A 519 -22.56 -18.85 30.34
C ILE A 519 -21.45 -17.84 30.11
N MET A 520 -21.28 -17.37 28.88
CA MET A 520 -20.39 -16.26 28.56
C MET A 520 -21.20 -15.06 28.08
N ILE A 521 -21.08 -13.93 28.76
CA ILE A 521 -21.67 -12.66 28.34
C ILE A 521 -20.54 -11.77 27.82
N GLY A 522 -20.70 -11.20 26.64
CA GLY A 522 -19.68 -10.36 26.01
C GLY A 522 -19.22 -9.24 26.93
N GLU A 523 -20.15 -8.59 27.62
CA GLU A 523 -19.86 -7.54 28.60
C GLU A 523 -21.03 -7.28 29.57
N MET A 524 -20.72 -6.80 30.77
CA MET A 524 -21.70 -6.32 31.76
C MET A 524 -21.66 -4.79 31.83
N ARG A 525 -22.28 -4.12 30.85
CA ARG A 525 -22.34 -2.64 30.80
C ARG A 525 -23.34 -2.04 31.76
N ASP A 526 -24.49 -2.69 31.92
CA ASP A 526 -25.64 -2.17 32.64
C ASP A 526 -25.93 -2.97 33.91
N LYS A 527 -26.66 -2.33 34.84
CA LYS A 527 -27.01 -2.88 36.14
C LYS A 527 -27.81 -4.18 36.04
N GLU A 528 -28.71 -4.28 35.07
CA GLU A 528 -29.61 -5.42 34.91
C GLU A 528 -28.81 -6.67 34.50
N THR A 529 -28.00 -6.57 33.46
CA THR A 529 -27.09 -7.64 33.02
C THR A 529 -26.14 -8.04 34.14
N ALA A 530 -25.64 -7.06 34.92
CA ALA A 530 -24.74 -7.34 36.03
C ALA A 530 -25.41 -8.14 37.16
N HIS A 531 -26.63 -7.78 37.54
CA HIS A 531 -27.41 -8.47 38.58
C HIS A 531 -27.69 -9.92 38.16
N ILE A 532 -28.20 -10.11 36.94
CA ILE A 532 -28.55 -11.46 36.46
C ILE A 532 -27.28 -12.32 36.36
N GLY A 533 -26.13 -11.75 35.97
CA GLY A 533 -24.85 -12.50 35.93
C GLY A 533 -24.40 -12.98 37.31
N VAL A 534 -24.55 -12.14 38.34
CA VAL A 534 -24.26 -12.51 39.74
C VAL A 534 -25.25 -13.57 40.25
N GLU A 535 -26.54 -13.41 39.99
CA GLU A 535 -27.55 -14.41 40.38
C GLU A 535 -27.33 -15.76 39.66
N SER A 536 -26.98 -15.72 38.38
CA SER A 536 -26.68 -16.92 37.58
C SER A 536 -25.49 -17.70 38.16
N SER A 537 -24.46 -16.98 38.59
CA SER A 537 -23.26 -17.60 39.19
C SER A 537 -23.48 -18.17 40.60
N LEU A 538 -24.46 -17.64 41.35
CA LEU A 538 -24.89 -18.21 42.63
C LEU A 538 -25.82 -19.41 42.47
N THR A 539 -26.51 -19.52 41.34
CA THR A 539 -27.48 -20.58 41.04
C THR A 539 -26.86 -21.80 40.33
N GLY A 540 -25.54 -21.96 40.41
CA GLY A 540 -24.85 -23.16 39.94
C GLY A 540 -24.27 -23.07 38.53
N HIS A 541 -24.20 -21.88 37.93
CA HIS A 541 -23.60 -21.68 36.61
C HIS A 541 -22.19 -21.09 36.70
N LEU A 542 -21.28 -21.50 35.82
CA LEU A 542 -20.01 -20.80 35.64
C LEU A 542 -20.23 -19.66 34.65
N VAL A 543 -20.04 -18.42 35.10
CA VAL A 543 -20.31 -17.22 34.31
C VAL A 543 -19.01 -16.50 33.97
N PHE A 544 -18.79 -16.27 32.67
CA PHE A 544 -17.72 -15.44 32.14
C PHE A 544 -18.26 -14.11 31.65
N SER A 545 -17.57 -13.02 31.93
CA SER A 545 -17.92 -11.72 31.36
C SER A 545 -16.74 -10.76 31.26
N THR A 546 -16.96 -9.62 30.59
CA THR A 546 -15.99 -8.52 30.53
C THR A 546 -16.53 -7.21 31.09
N LEU A 547 -15.59 -6.38 31.56
CA LEU A 547 -15.82 -4.98 31.91
C LEU A 547 -14.66 -4.09 31.44
N HIS A 548 -14.92 -2.78 31.41
CA HIS A 548 -13.95 -1.75 31.05
C HIS A 548 -13.42 -1.02 32.30
N THR A 549 -12.59 -1.70 33.08
CA THR A 549 -11.88 -1.14 34.25
C THR A 549 -10.37 -1.21 34.04
N ASN A 550 -9.60 -0.43 34.79
CA ASN A 550 -8.15 -0.35 34.58
C ASN A 550 -7.38 -1.41 35.37
N SER A 551 -7.92 -1.86 36.51
CA SER A 551 -7.32 -2.88 37.36
C SER A 551 -8.33 -3.89 37.89
N ALA A 552 -7.85 -5.03 38.36
CA ALA A 552 -8.67 -6.08 38.93
C ALA A 552 -9.37 -5.62 40.23
N PRO A 553 -8.70 -4.94 41.19
CA PRO A 553 -9.36 -4.41 42.39
C PRO A 553 -10.43 -3.34 42.09
N GLU A 554 -10.18 -2.43 41.14
CA GLU A 554 -11.13 -1.38 40.76
C GLU A 554 -12.47 -1.95 40.21
N THR A 555 -12.42 -3.16 39.65
CA THR A 555 -13.61 -3.87 39.16
C THR A 555 -14.60 -4.15 40.28
N VAL A 556 -14.12 -4.44 41.49
CA VAL A 556 -14.98 -4.63 42.66
C VAL A 556 -15.77 -3.37 42.93
N THR A 557 -15.07 -2.24 43.07
CA THR A 557 -15.70 -0.94 43.35
C THR A 557 -16.70 -0.58 42.25
N ARG A 558 -16.31 -0.73 40.97
CA ARG A 558 -17.20 -0.46 39.83
C ARG A 558 -18.49 -1.28 39.86
N LEU A 559 -18.41 -2.56 40.22
CA LEU A 559 -19.58 -3.44 40.30
C LEU A 559 -20.46 -3.12 41.51
N LEU A 560 -19.86 -2.73 42.64
CA LEU A 560 -20.61 -2.24 43.80
C LEU A 560 -21.31 -0.89 43.53
N ASP A 561 -20.70 -0.02 42.72
CA ASP A 561 -21.30 1.25 42.26
C ASP A 561 -22.49 1.03 41.30
N MET A 562 -22.60 -0.15 40.70
CA MET A 562 -23.77 -0.58 39.93
C MET A 562 -24.88 -1.17 40.83
N ASP A 563 -24.84 -0.88 42.13
CA ASP A 563 -25.74 -1.34 43.18
C ASP A 563 -25.82 -2.87 43.32
N LEU A 564 -24.77 -3.61 42.99
CA LEU A 564 -24.72 -5.03 43.32
C LEU A 564 -24.65 -5.21 44.84
N ASP A 565 -25.40 -6.19 45.34
CA ASP A 565 -25.31 -6.58 46.74
C ASP A 565 -23.90 -7.10 47.05
N PRO A 566 -23.18 -6.52 48.04
CA PRO A 566 -21.81 -6.91 48.33
C PRO A 566 -21.66 -8.37 48.78
N PHE A 567 -22.68 -8.95 49.42
CA PHE A 567 -22.60 -10.33 49.89
C PHE A 567 -22.72 -11.31 48.73
N ASN A 568 -23.74 -11.14 47.89
CA ASN A 568 -23.96 -11.93 46.68
C ASN A 568 -22.81 -11.81 45.70
N PHE A 569 -22.29 -10.59 45.49
CA PHE A 569 -21.15 -10.38 44.61
C PHE A 569 -19.87 -11.02 45.17
N ALA A 570 -19.59 -10.83 46.47
CA ALA A 570 -18.42 -11.44 47.09
C ALA A 570 -18.49 -12.97 47.08
N ASP A 571 -19.68 -13.56 47.20
CA ASP A 571 -19.85 -15.02 47.20
C ASP A 571 -19.86 -15.65 45.80
N SER A 572 -20.28 -14.91 44.78
CA SER A 572 -20.24 -15.35 43.37
C SER A 572 -18.85 -15.23 42.73
N LEU A 573 -18.09 -14.17 43.04
CA LEU A 573 -16.82 -13.89 42.36
C LEU A 573 -15.77 -14.99 42.60
N LEU A 574 -15.15 -15.48 41.53
CA LEU A 574 -14.00 -16.39 41.57
C LEU A 574 -12.69 -15.64 41.38
N CYS A 575 -12.61 -14.84 40.31
CA CYS A 575 -11.46 -13.99 40.05
C CYS A 575 -11.78 -12.85 39.08
N VAL A 576 -10.90 -11.85 39.09
CA VAL A 576 -10.83 -10.80 38.09
C VAL A 576 -9.44 -10.85 37.44
N LEU A 577 -9.40 -10.99 36.12
CA LEU A 577 -8.20 -10.96 35.30
C LEU A 577 -8.16 -9.63 34.54
N ALA A 578 -7.41 -8.65 35.04
CA ALA A 578 -7.14 -7.43 34.31
C ALA A 578 -6.05 -7.66 33.26
N GLN A 579 -6.24 -7.09 32.06
CA GLN A 579 -5.37 -7.36 30.92
C GLN A 579 -5.04 -6.10 30.12
N ARG A 580 -3.83 -6.07 29.59
CA ARG A 580 -3.32 -5.16 28.55
C ARG A 580 -2.57 -5.96 27.49
N LEU A 581 -2.37 -5.38 26.30
CA LEU A 581 -1.47 -5.95 25.29
C LEU A 581 -0.25 -5.05 25.12
N VAL A 582 0.93 -5.64 25.12
CA VAL A 582 2.20 -4.98 24.78
C VAL A 582 2.79 -5.60 23.53
N LYS A 583 3.52 -4.81 22.74
CA LYS A 583 4.20 -5.31 21.54
C LYS A 583 5.36 -6.21 21.93
N THR A 584 5.55 -7.32 21.22
CA THR A 584 6.69 -8.21 21.45
C THR A 584 7.90 -7.82 20.61
N LEU A 585 9.09 -7.90 21.18
CA LEU A 585 10.35 -7.71 20.47
C LEU A 585 10.46 -8.70 19.32
N CYS A 586 10.92 -8.23 18.16
CA CYS A 586 11.06 -9.08 16.99
C CYS A 586 12.09 -10.19 17.24
N PRO A 587 11.71 -11.48 17.11
CA PRO A 587 12.63 -12.59 17.38
C PRO A 587 13.84 -12.63 16.46
N ASN A 588 13.74 -12.00 15.27
CA ASN A 588 14.78 -12.05 14.24
C ASN A 588 15.83 -10.94 14.36
N CYS A 589 15.52 -9.84 15.07
CA CYS A 589 16.43 -8.69 15.15
C CYS A 589 16.65 -8.17 16.57
N LYS A 590 15.97 -8.69 17.59
CA LYS A 590 16.23 -8.29 18.98
C LYS A 590 17.68 -8.57 19.34
N GLN A 591 18.33 -7.61 19.98
CA GLN A 591 19.73 -7.73 20.38
C GLN A 591 19.84 -7.91 21.89
N ALA A 592 20.51 -8.97 22.30
CA ALA A 592 20.84 -9.20 23.71
C ALA A 592 21.94 -8.24 24.17
N TYR A 593 21.80 -7.69 25.36
CA TYR A 593 22.81 -6.86 26.02
C TYR A 593 22.75 -7.05 27.53
N THR A 594 23.86 -6.72 28.21
CA THR A 594 23.90 -6.69 29.67
C THR A 594 23.52 -5.28 30.13
N PRO A 595 22.46 -5.12 30.96
CA PRO A 595 22.07 -3.82 31.48
C PRO A 595 23.14 -3.26 32.41
N ASP A 596 23.27 -1.94 32.44
CA ASP A 596 24.13 -1.28 33.41
C ASP A 596 23.45 -1.17 34.79
N ALA A 597 24.21 -0.73 35.80
CA ALA A 597 23.70 -0.62 37.16
C ALA A 597 22.53 0.37 37.28
N LYS A 598 22.51 1.42 36.45
CA LYS A 598 21.47 2.45 36.46
C LYS A 598 20.17 1.88 35.89
N GLU A 599 20.25 1.13 34.80
CA GLU A 599 19.09 0.48 34.20
C GLU A 599 18.50 -0.58 35.13
N LEU A 600 19.32 -1.33 35.87
CA LEU A 600 18.85 -2.26 36.90
C LEU A 600 18.16 -1.55 38.07
N GLU A 601 18.68 -0.39 38.49
CA GLU A 601 18.04 0.47 39.50
C GLU A 601 16.70 1.01 38.99
N GLU A 602 16.66 1.52 37.76
CA GLU A 602 15.42 1.96 37.10
C GLU A 602 14.40 0.82 37.02
N MET A 603 14.80 -0.40 36.63
CA MET A 603 13.91 -1.56 36.63
C MET A 603 13.36 -1.87 38.02
N GLY A 604 14.19 -1.75 39.07
CA GLY A 604 13.75 -1.95 40.45
C GLY A 604 12.72 -0.91 40.90
N ILE A 605 12.94 0.37 40.56
CA ILE A 605 12.00 1.46 40.82
C ILE A 605 10.68 1.23 40.08
N GLU A 606 10.75 0.83 38.80
CA GLU A 606 9.57 0.57 37.97
C GLU A 606 8.78 -0.64 38.48
N PHE A 607 9.45 -1.71 38.91
CA PHE A 607 8.81 -2.89 39.50
C PHE A 607 8.15 -2.59 40.85
N GLY A 608 8.83 -1.79 41.68
CA GLY A 608 8.38 -1.44 43.02
C GLY A 608 8.56 -2.58 44.03
N PRO A 609 7.69 -2.69 45.05
CA PRO A 609 7.84 -3.66 46.12
C PRO A 609 7.93 -5.11 45.62
N GLY A 610 8.87 -5.87 46.17
CA GLY A 610 9.08 -7.28 45.83
C GLY A 610 10.05 -7.54 44.68
N TRP A 611 10.69 -6.49 44.13
CA TRP A 611 11.71 -6.58 43.10
C TRP A 611 12.83 -7.57 43.46
N GLU A 612 13.39 -7.47 44.67
CA GLU A 612 14.53 -8.29 45.09
C GLU A 612 14.19 -9.78 45.16
N VAL A 613 12.91 -10.10 45.41
CA VAL A 613 12.41 -11.47 45.47
C VAL A 613 12.15 -12.01 44.08
N GLN A 614 11.42 -11.25 43.25
CA GLN A 614 10.97 -11.69 41.92
C GLN A 614 12.11 -11.69 40.89
N ALA A 615 13.04 -10.75 41.00
CA ALA A 615 14.21 -10.67 40.13
C ALA A 615 15.43 -11.44 40.68
N LYS A 616 15.29 -12.19 41.79
CA LYS A 616 16.42 -12.86 42.45
C LYS A 616 17.26 -13.70 41.49
N GLU A 617 16.63 -14.57 40.71
CA GLU A 617 17.32 -15.43 39.74
C GLU A 617 17.97 -14.63 38.61
N PHE A 618 17.29 -13.57 38.16
CA PHE A 618 17.78 -12.67 37.12
C PHE A 618 19.01 -11.88 37.57
N LEU A 619 19.00 -11.38 38.81
CA LEU A 619 20.07 -10.59 39.42
C LEU A 619 21.27 -11.44 39.87
N GLN A 620 21.04 -12.68 40.31
CA GLN A 620 22.10 -13.62 40.68
C GLN A 620 22.83 -14.20 39.46
N GLY A 621 22.14 -14.27 38.31
CA GLY A 621 22.72 -14.67 37.04
C GLY A 621 23.56 -13.57 36.39
N LYS A 622 23.76 -13.68 35.07
CA LYS A 622 24.26 -12.57 34.23
C LYS A 622 23.02 -11.89 33.62
N PRO A 623 22.55 -10.74 34.17
CA PRO A 623 21.36 -10.07 33.67
C PRO A 623 21.50 -9.85 32.16
N THR A 624 20.51 -10.32 31.41
CA THR A 624 20.47 -10.19 29.95
C THR A 624 19.13 -9.61 29.56
N LEU A 625 19.14 -8.41 29.00
CA LEU A 625 17.98 -7.75 28.45
C LEU A 625 18.07 -7.74 26.93
N TYR A 626 16.96 -7.37 26.30
CA TYR A 626 16.84 -7.32 24.85
C TYR A 626 16.33 -5.94 24.43
N ARG A 627 16.99 -5.36 23.42
CA ARG A 627 16.58 -4.09 22.83
C ARG A 627 16.08 -4.28 21.40
N LYS A 628 15.17 -3.40 20.99
CA LYS A 628 14.66 -3.32 19.62
C LYS A 628 15.74 -2.78 18.68
N VAL A 629 15.88 -3.39 17.50
CA VAL A 629 16.83 -2.95 16.44
C VAL A 629 16.07 -2.56 15.18
N GLY A 630 15.24 -3.47 14.66
CA GLY A 630 14.53 -3.28 13.39
C GLY A 630 15.12 -4.11 12.26
N CYS A 631 14.25 -4.68 11.42
CA CYS A 631 14.61 -5.42 10.21
C CYS A 631 13.42 -5.36 9.23
N GLY A 632 13.60 -5.81 8.00
CA GLY A 632 12.53 -5.82 6.99
C GLY A 632 11.31 -6.70 7.30
N GLN A 633 11.36 -7.50 8.37
CA GLN A 633 10.28 -8.40 8.78
C GLN A 633 9.46 -7.92 9.99
N CYS A 634 9.79 -6.75 10.54
CA CYS A 634 9.14 -6.18 11.72
C CYS A 634 8.84 -4.69 11.52
N VAL A 635 8.03 -4.12 12.40
CA VAL A 635 7.69 -2.69 12.36
C VAL A 635 8.30 -2.03 13.59
N GLY A 636 9.34 -1.20 13.38
CA GLY A 636 10.03 -0.49 14.46
C GLY A 636 10.71 -1.41 15.48
N GLY A 637 11.10 -2.63 15.08
CA GLY A 637 11.71 -3.61 15.97
C GLY A 637 10.74 -4.53 16.73
N TYR A 638 9.43 -4.37 16.52
CA TYR A 638 8.40 -5.22 17.14
C TYR A 638 7.67 -6.09 16.12
N LYS A 639 7.23 -7.26 16.56
CA LYS A 639 6.41 -8.17 15.75
C LYS A 639 5.53 -9.01 16.67
N GLY A 640 4.22 -8.82 16.59
CA GLY A 640 3.24 -9.48 17.46
C GLY A 640 3.01 -8.75 18.77
N ARG A 641 2.14 -9.34 19.59
CA ARG A 641 1.73 -8.83 20.91
C ARG A 641 1.66 -9.96 21.92
N VAL A 642 1.84 -9.62 23.19
CA VAL A 642 1.64 -10.52 24.34
C VAL A 642 0.76 -9.84 25.37
N GLY A 643 -0.07 -10.61 26.06
CA GLY A 643 -0.88 -10.11 27.16
C GLY A 643 -0.01 -9.78 28.37
N VAL A 644 -0.35 -8.72 29.10
CA VAL A 644 0.15 -8.39 30.44
C VAL A 644 -1.03 -8.49 31.39
N HIS A 645 -0.85 -9.18 32.51
CA HIS A 645 -1.98 -9.67 33.31
C HIS A 645 -1.83 -9.32 34.79
N GLU A 646 -2.95 -8.98 35.39
CA GLU A 646 -3.10 -8.84 36.84
C GLU A 646 -4.28 -9.72 37.25
N LEU A 647 -3.98 -10.84 37.91
CA LEU A 647 -4.98 -11.83 38.31
C LEU A 647 -5.27 -11.72 39.81
N MET A 648 -6.43 -11.18 40.15
CA MET A 648 -6.94 -11.16 41.52
C MET A 648 -7.86 -12.36 41.76
N VAL A 649 -7.42 -13.30 42.59
CA VAL A 649 -8.25 -14.43 43.04
C VAL A 649 -9.08 -14.00 44.24
N ASN A 650 -10.38 -14.32 44.27
CA ASN A 650 -11.26 -13.95 45.37
C ASN A 650 -11.08 -14.89 46.57
N SER A 651 -10.04 -14.64 47.36
CA SER A 651 -9.76 -15.36 48.60
C SER A 651 -10.77 -15.04 49.71
N PRO A 652 -10.78 -15.77 50.85
CA PRO A 652 -11.58 -15.39 52.01
C PRO A 652 -11.29 -13.96 52.52
N GLY A 653 -10.02 -13.51 52.42
CA GLY A 653 -9.62 -12.16 52.80
C GLY A 653 -10.25 -11.11 51.89
N ILE A 654 -10.09 -11.29 50.57
CA ILE A 654 -10.70 -10.41 49.55
C ILE A 654 -12.22 -10.41 49.68
N LYS A 655 -12.85 -11.59 49.79
CA LYS A 655 -14.29 -11.75 49.99
C LYS A 655 -14.81 -10.93 51.17
N ASN A 656 -14.13 -10.96 52.32
CA ASN A 656 -14.51 -10.17 53.49
C ASN A 656 -14.38 -8.65 53.24
N GLN A 657 -13.35 -8.24 52.50
CA GLN A 657 -13.18 -6.83 52.13
C GLN A 657 -14.27 -6.34 51.18
N ILE A 658 -14.67 -7.16 50.19
CA ILE A 658 -15.80 -6.87 49.30
C ILE A 658 -17.09 -6.70 50.12
N LYS A 659 -17.39 -7.65 51.01
CA LYS A 659 -18.60 -7.61 51.87
C LYS A 659 -18.67 -6.33 52.72
N ARG A 660 -17.52 -5.81 53.16
CA ARG A 660 -17.39 -4.59 53.96
C ARG A 660 -17.24 -3.31 53.13
N ARG A 661 -17.33 -3.39 51.79
CA ARG A 661 -17.14 -2.26 50.87
C ARG A 661 -15.84 -1.50 51.13
N LYS A 662 -14.74 -2.23 51.34
CA LYS A 662 -13.43 -1.61 51.58
C LYS A 662 -12.93 -0.83 50.35
N PRO A 663 -12.15 0.26 50.55
CA PRO A 663 -11.55 1.00 49.46
C PRO A 663 -10.66 0.12 48.57
N THR A 664 -10.56 0.48 47.29
CA THR A 664 -9.75 -0.23 46.27
C THR A 664 -8.31 -0.49 46.73
N GLU A 665 -7.68 0.46 47.43
CA GLU A 665 -6.29 0.33 47.91
C GLU A 665 -6.13 -0.78 48.95
N GLU A 666 -7.10 -0.98 49.85
CA GLU A 666 -7.07 -2.06 50.83
C GLU A 666 -7.20 -3.43 50.15
N ILE A 667 -8.08 -3.51 49.15
CA ILE A 667 -8.29 -4.74 48.35
C ILE A 667 -7.03 -5.06 47.55
N ARG A 668 -6.40 -4.04 46.94
CA ARG A 668 -5.14 -4.20 46.22
C ARG A 668 -4.04 -4.68 47.15
N ALA A 669 -3.86 -4.05 48.31
CA ALA A 669 -2.83 -4.43 49.27
C ALA A 669 -2.98 -5.89 49.73
N GLN A 670 -4.22 -6.33 49.99
CA GLN A 670 -4.50 -7.72 50.32
C GLN A 670 -4.17 -8.66 49.17
N ALA A 671 -4.61 -8.34 47.95
CA ALA A 671 -4.38 -9.17 46.78
C ALA A 671 -2.88 -9.33 46.48
N VAL A 672 -2.11 -8.23 46.59
CA VAL A 672 -0.64 -8.25 46.42
C VAL A 672 0.02 -9.10 47.51
N THR A 673 -0.41 -8.98 48.76
CA THR A 673 0.08 -9.81 49.87
C THR A 673 -0.19 -11.29 49.64
N GLU A 674 -1.30 -11.62 48.98
CA GLU A 674 -1.70 -12.98 48.61
C GLU A 674 -1.08 -13.47 47.28
N GLY A 675 -0.18 -12.70 46.68
CA GLY A 675 0.62 -13.11 45.53
C GLY A 675 0.11 -12.63 44.17
N MET A 676 -0.83 -11.67 44.12
CA MET A 676 -1.17 -10.96 42.88
C MET A 676 0.00 -10.07 42.45
N LEU A 677 0.44 -10.22 41.20
CA LEU A 677 1.32 -9.25 40.55
C LEU A 677 0.48 -8.15 39.90
N SER A 678 0.93 -6.91 40.00
CA SER A 678 0.33 -5.81 39.24
C SER A 678 0.61 -5.95 37.75
N LEU A 679 -0.17 -5.27 36.90
CA LEU A 679 0.08 -5.22 35.45
C LEU A 679 1.53 -4.80 35.13
N LYS A 680 2.06 -3.85 35.90
CA LYS A 680 3.43 -3.36 35.73
C LYS A 680 4.46 -4.42 36.11
N GLN A 681 4.28 -5.10 37.23
CA GLN A 681 5.16 -6.17 37.70
C GLN A 681 5.17 -7.35 36.72
N ASP A 682 4.01 -7.83 36.27
CA ASP A 682 3.90 -8.88 35.25
C ASP A 682 4.56 -8.47 33.92
N GLY A 683 4.42 -7.19 33.53
CA GLY A 683 5.12 -6.62 32.37
C GLY A 683 6.64 -6.64 32.52
N MET A 684 7.16 -6.24 33.69
CA MET A 684 8.59 -6.26 33.98
C MET A 684 9.15 -7.69 34.02
N MET A 685 8.38 -8.67 34.50
CA MET A 685 8.76 -10.09 34.38
C MET A 685 8.97 -10.47 32.90
N LYS A 686 8.12 -9.98 32.00
CA LYS A 686 8.23 -10.24 30.56
C LYS A 686 9.37 -9.49 29.88
N VAL A 687 9.79 -8.35 30.42
CA VAL A 687 11.03 -7.67 30.03
C VAL A 687 12.23 -8.54 30.37
N MET A 688 12.29 -9.08 31.60
CA MET A 688 13.36 -10.01 32.01
C MET A 688 13.38 -11.30 31.18
N MET A 689 12.21 -11.77 30.70
CA MET A 689 12.11 -12.90 29.76
C MET A 689 12.50 -12.55 28.31
N GLY A 690 12.79 -11.28 28.00
CA GLY A 690 13.15 -10.83 26.66
C GLY A 690 12.01 -10.88 25.65
N LEU A 691 10.76 -10.78 26.11
CA LEU A 691 9.55 -10.79 25.28
C LEU A 691 9.16 -9.38 24.82
N THR A 692 9.33 -8.39 25.69
CA THR A 692 9.01 -6.97 25.46
C THR A 692 10.13 -6.09 26.06
N ASP A 693 10.01 -4.77 25.93
CA ASP A 693 10.87 -3.79 26.57
C ASP A 693 10.11 -2.90 27.58
N MET A 694 10.87 -2.10 28.35
CA MET A 694 10.32 -1.21 29.37
C MET A 694 9.42 -0.10 28.80
N ASP A 695 9.72 0.40 27.59
CA ASP A 695 8.90 1.42 26.93
C ASP A 695 7.46 0.93 26.74
N GLN A 696 7.30 -0.30 26.28
CA GLN A 696 5.98 -0.91 26.10
C GLN A 696 5.26 -1.15 27.42
N VAL A 697 5.97 -1.58 28.47
CA VAL A 697 5.37 -1.79 29.79
C VAL A 697 4.86 -0.45 30.35
N ARG A 698 5.69 0.59 30.36
CA ARG A 698 5.32 1.95 30.80
C ARG A 698 4.08 2.46 30.07
N ALA A 699 4.01 2.30 28.76
CA ALA A 699 2.87 2.74 27.95
C ALA A 699 1.57 1.99 28.27
N ALA A 700 1.65 0.73 28.74
CA ALA A 700 0.48 -0.11 28.97
C ALA A 700 -0.01 -0.11 30.42
N SER A 701 0.88 0.05 31.41
CA SER A 701 0.55 -0.08 32.83
C SER A 701 0.11 1.22 33.51
N GLY A 702 0.31 2.37 32.86
CA GLY A 702 0.02 3.69 33.45
C GLY A 702 1.18 4.20 34.30
#